data_AF-A0A081BPN1-F1
#
_entry.id   AF-A0A081BPN1-F1
#
_cell.length_a   1.000
_cell.length_b   1.000
_cell.length_c   1.000
_cell.angle_alpha   90.00
_cell.angle_beta   90.00
_cell.angle_gamma   90.00
#
_symmetry.space_group_name_H-M   'P 1'
#
loop_
_entity.id
_entity.type
_entity.pdbx_description
1 polymer ?
#
loop_
_entity_poly.entity_id
_entity_poly.type
_entity_poly.pdbx_seq_one_letter_code
_entity_poly.pdbx_strand_id
1 'polypeptide(L)'
;MRGANLSNATLSSADLTDANLNGANLRGADLTGCTLKKVDLGKAELECAELRGADFECADLGRASLCGVTLSEVALNGANLSNADLTGVVLANAELVDVDFSKAILTEANLSKAILSHLDFSKAVLQKTNLRGALLQGANLTEANLRGANLCGADLTGANVHSADLGGADLSGANLNQAIFVATDLSNADIWGAYLHETDFQNANLTNVDLSEVDVSSIKIQGADLNGANLSGADLRQIDMAGVALCRVSLRGCNLQKLNLREMDLRGADLSGADVSGADVSKAQLGSAILQGANLNDANLSEADLAKADLRWANLNGANLSKALLTGANLSRANANKACLQEAVLEQADLKWANLSGGNLVKARLRRADLSRADLWGAELCQADLSETLLEKSDMRWADLTGAILKQAEMSGTNLSEANLTEADLSEVVLRDANLSRSKLAKVNLSKVSLQNIDLSKAELRGAFLIESNLENANLSGAEMANAFLSRANLKKASLKKANLTGAMLNGANLQDADLSQTDFTNANFNETNLSGAILDESDLRQVNLRQVCLNKVKLRGANLSGMDLNGVDLLEADLTEANLAKTLLNETDLRWANLTRADMRHATIRWADLSAATLTGADFNHADLSGTDLRWVNFQQTDLSHADLRDADLRHARFMETNLSGADVSGCQVYGLSVCNINTDDETRQWNLVLKEDDECVITVDHFSVIQLISLLIENQDIREISDGMVKKIVLILGRFPEERQAELEAIRKLLRKRQYAPLKLDVRQPGGAESLAAVAALSSISRFAIVDFNDPVLVEHEVIELATTTPIPIQPMLFAGAEEPLELTTLRRRYAVIAEPYHYIDAQEIEETLEYEVVDKTEARIREIAESRQKGSCDETFV
;
A
#
# COMPACT_ATOMS: atom_id res chain seq x y z
N MET A 1 23.34 91.97 52.06
CA MET A 1 22.30 91.40 52.95
C MET A 1 22.47 89.88 53.08
N ARG A 2 23.71 89.41 53.29
CA ARG A 2 24.03 87.98 53.38
C ARG A 2 23.38 87.37 54.62
N GLY A 3 22.66 86.26 54.47
CA GLY A 3 21.94 85.59 55.56
C GLY A 3 20.80 86.41 56.17
N ALA A 4 20.33 87.46 55.49
CA ALA A 4 19.25 88.30 56.02
C ALA A 4 17.93 87.52 56.05
N ASN A 5 17.14 87.72 57.10
CA ASN A 5 15.74 87.26 57.12
C ASN A 5 14.83 88.36 56.57
N LEU A 6 14.33 88.13 55.37
CA LEU A 6 13.45 88.97 54.57
C LEU A 6 12.13 88.23 54.25
N SER A 7 11.75 87.27 55.08
CA SER A 7 10.49 86.53 54.91
C SER A 7 9.29 87.48 54.94
N ASN A 8 8.37 87.31 53.99
CA ASN A 8 7.21 88.17 53.75
C ASN A 8 7.53 89.67 53.57
N ALA A 9 8.79 90.01 53.23
CA ALA A 9 9.15 91.39 52.96
C ALA A 9 8.54 91.85 51.63
N THR A 10 8.04 93.09 51.60
CA THR A 10 7.60 93.75 50.38
C THR A 10 8.76 94.51 49.77
N LEU A 11 9.31 93.99 48.69
CA LEU A 11 10.47 94.52 47.96
C LEU A 11 10.11 94.91 46.53
N SER A 12 8.83 94.90 46.15
CA SER A 12 8.33 95.19 44.80
C SER A 12 9.05 96.37 44.12
N SER A 13 9.50 96.18 42.88
CA SER A 13 10.21 97.18 42.06
C SER A 13 11.52 97.71 42.64
N ALA A 14 12.11 97.03 43.63
CA ALA A 14 13.43 97.39 44.14
C ALA A 14 14.54 97.08 43.13
N ASP A 15 15.55 97.94 43.09
CA ASP A 15 16.82 97.66 42.41
C ASP A 15 17.81 97.04 43.40
N LEU A 16 18.11 95.76 43.17
CA LEU A 16 19.01 94.92 43.95
C LEU A 16 20.16 94.40 43.08
N THR A 17 20.50 95.13 42.01
CA THR A 17 21.62 94.80 41.12
C THR A 17 22.92 94.64 41.92
N ASP A 18 23.68 93.57 41.62
CA ASP A 18 24.93 93.20 42.29
C ASP A 18 24.81 92.96 43.83
N ALA A 19 23.60 92.89 44.38
CA ALA A 19 23.43 92.69 45.81
C ALA A 19 23.83 91.27 46.24
N ASN A 20 24.47 91.15 47.41
CA ASN A 20 24.72 89.86 48.03
C ASN A 20 23.61 89.50 49.02
N LEU A 21 22.76 88.55 48.63
CA LEU A 21 21.67 87.94 49.38
C LEU A 21 21.91 86.44 49.61
N ASN A 22 23.17 86.01 49.57
CA ASN A 22 23.53 84.61 49.75
C ASN A 22 23.01 84.09 51.11
N GLY A 23 22.27 82.98 51.07
CA GLY A 23 21.63 82.37 52.25
C GLY A 23 20.53 83.20 52.89
N ALA A 24 19.99 84.22 52.22
CA ALA A 24 18.88 85.01 52.73
C ALA A 24 17.57 84.18 52.75
N ASN A 25 16.74 84.39 53.77
CA ASN A 25 15.39 83.86 53.80
C ASN A 25 14.43 84.89 53.19
N LEU A 26 13.90 84.58 52.02
CA LEU A 26 12.96 85.38 51.22
C LEU A 26 11.61 84.65 51.06
N ARG A 27 11.28 83.70 51.94
CA ARG A 27 10.02 82.96 51.88
C ARG A 27 8.83 83.92 51.90
N GLY A 28 7.93 83.78 50.91
CA GLY A 28 6.75 84.62 50.76
C GLY A 28 7.03 86.11 50.50
N ALA A 29 8.27 86.49 50.17
CA ALA A 29 8.60 87.88 49.85
C ALA A 29 7.95 88.29 48.51
N ASP A 30 7.48 89.53 48.45
CA ASP A 30 7.02 90.14 47.19
C ASP A 30 8.20 90.84 46.51
N LEU A 31 8.68 90.24 45.43
CA LEU A 31 9.77 90.72 44.58
C LEU A 31 9.24 91.11 43.18
N THR A 32 7.95 91.42 43.07
CA THR A 32 7.31 91.75 41.79
C THR A 32 8.00 92.93 41.12
N GLY A 33 8.47 92.74 39.88
CA GLY A 33 9.14 93.77 39.09
C GLY A 33 10.51 94.22 39.59
N CYS A 34 11.16 93.47 40.50
CA CYS A 34 12.49 93.81 41.00
C CYS A 34 13.58 93.67 39.93
N THR A 35 14.57 94.55 39.94
CA THR A 35 15.81 94.41 39.18
C THR A 35 16.82 93.64 40.03
N LEU A 36 17.09 92.39 39.70
CA LEU A 36 17.93 91.43 40.42
C LEU A 36 19.13 90.98 39.57
N LYS A 37 19.61 91.85 38.67
CA LYS A 37 20.72 91.53 37.77
C LYS A 37 21.99 91.24 38.55
N LYS A 38 22.67 90.14 38.22
CA LYS A 38 23.94 89.72 38.86
C LYS A 38 23.87 89.59 40.39
N VAL A 39 22.66 89.45 40.95
CA VAL A 39 22.48 89.25 42.38
C VAL A 39 23.06 87.90 42.80
N ASP A 40 23.70 87.82 43.97
CA ASP A 40 24.10 86.55 44.59
C ASP A 40 23.00 86.12 45.57
N LEU A 41 22.17 85.18 45.14
CA LEU A 41 21.11 84.51 45.90
C LEU A 41 21.47 83.06 46.20
N GLY A 42 22.75 82.69 46.15
CA GLY A 42 23.15 81.31 46.40
C GLY A 42 22.67 80.84 47.77
N LYS A 43 22.06 79.65 47.86
CA LYS A 43 21.45 79.09 49.09
C LYS A 43 20.29 79.90 49.68
N ALA A 44 19.72 80.88 48.98
CA ALA A 44 18.58 81.63 49.48
C ALA A 44 17.29 80.77 49.50
N GLU A 45 16.38 81.05 50.42
CA GLU A 45 15.06 80.41 50.50
C GLU A 45 14.00 81.35 49.89
N LEU A 46 13.55 81.09 48.67
CA LEU A 46 12.53 81.88 47.95
C LEU A 46 11.18 81.15 47.81
N GLU A 47 10.94 80.12 48.60
CA GLU A 47 9.69 79.35 48.51
C GLU A 47 8.47 80.27 48.68
N CYS A 48 7.48 80.11 47.81
CA CYS A 48 6.28 80.95 47.74
C CYS A 48 6.51 82.46 47.51
N ALA A 49 7.70 82.90 47.07
CA ALA A 49 7.94 84.30 46.73
C ALA A 49 7.18 84.71 45.46
N GLU A 50 6.70 85.96 45.41
CA GLU A 50 6.07 86.54 44.22
C GLU A 50 7.15 87.19 43.35
N LEU A 51 7.45 86.59 42.19
CA LEU A 51 8.56 86.99 41.31
C LEU A 51 8.09 87.61 39.99
N ARG A 52 6.80 87.90 39.81
CA ARG A 52 6.25 88.28 38.50
C ARG A 52 6.97 89.50 37.92
N GLY A 53 7.53 89.39 36.72
CA GLY A 53 8.26 90.46 36.04
C GLY A 53 9.61 90.82 36.66
N ALA A 54 10.14 90.04 37.60
CA ALA A 54 11.47 90.24 38.14
C ALA A 54 12.57 89.90 37.11
N ASP A 55 13.69 90.61 37.19
CA ASP A 55 14.81 90.48 36.25
C ASP A 55 16.04 89.91 36.95
N PHE A 56 16.29 88.61 36.75
CA PHE A 56 17.39 87.84 37.31
C PHE A 56 18.52 87.61 36.28
N GLU A 57 18.68 88.49 35.29
CA GLU A 57 19.73 88.36 34.29
C GLU A 57 21.11 88.19 34.96
N CYS A 58 21.82 87.11 34.60
CA CYS A 58 23.12 86.71 35.16
C CYS A 58 23.17 86.54 36.71
N ALA A 59 22.03 86.32 37.37
CA ALA A 59 21.97 86.08 38.81
C ALA A 59 22.56 84.71 39.21
N ASP A 60 23.19 84.64 40.39
CA ASP A 60 23.59 83.37 41.00
C ASP A 60 22.52 82.89 41.98
N LEU A 61 21.75 81.89 41.57
CA LEU A 61 20.73 81.20 42.37
C LEU A 61 21.20 79.78 42.75
N GLY A 62 22.51 79.51 42.69
CA GLY A 62 23.05 78.19 42.96
C GLY A 62 22.66 77.68 44.35
N ARG A 63 22.09 76.48 44.43
CA ARG A 63 21.57 75.89 45.68
C ARG A 63 20.44 76.64 46.37
N ALA A 64 19.83 77.64 45.72
CA ALA A 64 18.63 78.29 46.26
C ALA A 64 17.42 77.35 46.23
N SER A 65 16.43 77.61 47.09
CA SER A 65 15.13 76.91 47.05
C SER A 65 14.06 77.83 46.50
N LEU A 66 13.43 77.44 45.39
CA LEU A 66 12.33 78.12 44.73
C LEU A 66 11.12 77.19 44.55
N CYS A 67 10.90 76.28 45.50
CA CYS A 67 9.82 75.29 45.42
C CYS A 67 8.46 75.95 45.19
N GLY A 68 7.74 75.48 44.17
CA GLY A 68 6.39 75.92 43.81
C GLY A 68 6.28 77.34 43.25
N VAL A 69 7.39 78.03 42.99
CA VAL A 69 7.38 79.41 42.51
C VAL A 69 7.01 79.46 41.01
N THR A 70 6.38 80.55 40.58
CA THR A 70 6.12 80.81 39.16
C THR A 70 7.22 81.68 38.56
N LEU A 71 7.91 81.15 37.56
CA LEU A 71 9.04 81.78 36.87
C LEU A 71 8.77 82.09 35.39
N SER A 72 7.56 81.82 34.88
CA SER A 72 7.23 81.97 33.44
C SER A 72 7.35 83.41 32.90
N GLU A 73 7.27 84.42 33.76
CA GLU A 73 7.42 85.85 33.40
C GLU A 73 8.69 86.48 33.99
N VAL A 74 9.68 85.65 34.38
CA VAL A 74 10.92 86.09 35.01
C VAL A 74 12.05 86.05 33.99
N ALA A 75 12.80 87.15 33.85
CA ALA A 75 13.97 87.16 32.98
C ALA A 75 15.12 86.42 33.67
N LEU A 76 15.48 85.24 33.15
CA LEU A 76 16.50 84.36 33.74
C LEU A 76 17.76 84.24 32.87
N ASN A 77 17.91 85.05 31.82
CA ASN A 77 19.01 84.91 30.86
C ASN A 77 20.37 84.92 31.55
N GLY A 78 21.18 83.87 31.31
CA GLY A 78 22.50 83.71 31.93
C GLY A 78 22.50 83.37 33.43
N ALA A 79 21.35 83.09 34.05
CA ALA A 79 21.28 82.79 35.48
C ALA A 79 21.85 81.41 35.81
N ASN A 80 22.52 81.30 36.96
CA ASN A 80 23.01 80.04 37.49
C ASN A 80 21.97 79.45 38.46
N LEU A 81 21.27 78.39 38.04
CA LEU A 81 20.34 77.62 38.86
C LEU A 81 20.92 76.25 39.25
N SER A 82 22.24 76.07 39.13
CA SER A 82 22.86 74.79 39.43
C SER A 82 22.61 74.38 40.88
N ASN A 83 22.26 73.11 41.10
CA ASN A 83 21.93 72.55 42.42
C ASN A 83 20.74 73.22 43.12
N ALA A 84 19.96 74.09 42.47
CA ALA A 84 18.79 74.72 43.06
C ALA A 84 17.64 73.72 43.23
N ASP A 85 16.80 73.92 44.25
CA ASP A 85 15.54 73.20 44.41
C ASP A 85 14.42 73.97 43.72
N LEU A 86 13.95 73.42 42.60
CA LEU A 86 12.93 73.95 41.71
C LEU A 86 11.72 73.01 41.67
N THR A 87 11.51 72.23 42.73
CA THR A 87 10.40 71.27 42.79
C THR A 87 9.06 71.99 42.58
N GLY A 88 8.26 71.52 41.62
CA GLY A 88 6.95 72.09 41.29
C GLY A 88 6.97 73.50 40.69
N VAL A 89 8.12 73.99 40.23
CA VAL A 89 8.23 75.33 39.62
C VAL A 89 7.43 75.41 38.31
N VAL A 90 6.88 76.58 37.99
CA VAL A 90 6.17 76.81 36.72
C VAL A 90 7.02 77.69 35.79
N LEU A 91 7.51 77.10 34.71
CA LEU A 91 8.33 77.67 33.63
C LEU A 91 7.68 77.46 32.25
N ALA A 92 6.36 77.24 32.19
CA ALA A 92 5.66 76.97 30.94
C ALA A 92 5.78 78.15 29.95
N ASN A 93 6.16 77.85 28.71
CA ASN A 93 6.45 78.83 27.65
C ASN A 93 7.59 79.82 27.99
N ALA A 94 8.43 79.53 28.98
CA ALA A 94 9.58 80.38 29.29
C ALA A 94 10.60 80.33 28.14
N GLU A 95 11.18 81.49 27.81
CA GLU A 95 12.34 81.59 26.93
C GLU A 95 13.59 81.66 27.79
N LEU A 96 14.40 80.60 27.79
CA LEU A 96 15.59 80.48 28.62
C LEU A 96 16.83 80.41 27.74
N VAL A 97 17.76 81.33 27.94
CA VAL A 97 19.03 81.40 27.21
C VAL A 97 20.17 81.41 28.21
N ASP A 98 21.17 80.54 28.00
CA ASP A 98 22.39 80.42 28.81
C ASP A 98 22.13 80.18 30.31
N VAL A 99 21.03 79.51 30.67
CA VAL A 99 20.71 79.12 32.05
C VAL A 99 21.34 77.77 32.41
N ASP A 100 22.02 77.70 33.54
CA ASP A 100 22.60 76.45 34.06
C ASP A 100 21.64 75.78 35.05
N PHE A 101 21.05 74.64 34.66
CA PHE A 101 20.22 73.78 35.51
C PHE A 101 20.97 72.53 36.00
N SER A 102 22.30 72.47 35.87
CA SER A 102 23.08 71.29 36.25
C SER A 102 22.84 70.94 37.73
N LYS A 103 22.50 69.67 37.99
CA LYS A 103 22.17 69.16 39.33
C LYS A 103 20.96 69.80 40.01
N ALA A 104 20.16 70.61 39.31
CA ALA A 104 18.94 71.19 39.88
C ALA A 104 17.86 70.12 40.11
N ILE A 105 16.98 70.35 41.08
CA ILE A 105 15.83 69.47 41.37
C ILE A 105 14.59 70.11 40.75
N LEU A 106 14.10 69.54 39.65
CA LEU A 106 12.95 70.00 38.87
C LEU A 106 11.76 69.02 38.95
N THR A 107 11.69 68.24 40.03
CA THR A 107 10.66 67.21 40.20
C THR A 107 9.27 67.85 40.13
N GLU A 108 8.38 67.27 39.31
CA GLU A 108 7.02 67.76 39.07
C GLU A 108 6.93 69.22 38.57
N ALA A 109 8.03 69.80 38.10
CA ALA A 109 8.03 71.13 37.48
C ALA A 109 7.27 71.15 36.14
N ASN A 110 6.74 72.31 35.76
CA ASN A 110 6.07 72.52 34.49
C ASN A 110 6.91 73.38 33.55
N LEU A 111 7.57 72.75 32.59
CA LEU A 111 8.38 73.35 31.53
C LEU A 111 7.74 73.18 30.14
N SER A 112 6.42 72.94 30.08
CA SER A 112 5.75 72.68 28.80
C SER A 112 5.97 73.84 27.83
N LYS A 113 6.35 73.51 26.59
CA LYS A 113 6.62 74.48 25.50
C LYS A 113 7.70 75.52 25.81
N ALA A 114 8.53 75.32 26.83
CA ALA A 114 9.66 76.20 27.09
C ALA A 114 10.74 76.06 25.99
N ILE A 115 11.47 77.14 25.74
CA ILE A 115 12.67 77.12 24.90
C ILE A 115 13.87 76.80 25.80
N LEU A 116 14.41 75.60 25.64
CA LEU A 116 15.44 75.00 26.48
C LEU A 116 16.68 74.56 25.67
N SER A 117 16.82 75.09 24.45
CA SER A 117 17.86 74.70 23.50
C SER A 117 19.25 75.01 24.08
N HIS A 118 20.18 74.06 23.93
CA HIS A 118 21.58 74.16 24.38
C HIS A 118 21.81 74.35 25.89
N LEU A 119 20.78 74.25 26.73
CA LEU A 119 20.92 74.39 28.17
C LEU A 119 21.56 73.16 28.84
N ASP A 120 22.21 73.38 29.98
CA ASP A 120 22.82 72.32 30.78
C ASP A 120 21.86 71.85 31.88
N PHE A 121 21.37 70.62 31.73
CA PHE A 121 20.58 69.87 32.70
C PHE A 121 21.36 68.67 33.26
N SER A 122 22.69 68.63 33.11
CA SER A 122 23.47 67.46 33.51
C SER A 122 23.27 67.15 34.99
N LYS A 123 22.99 65.88 35.30
CA LYS A 123 22.70 65.36 36.64
C LYS A 123 21.48 66.01 37.33
N ALA A 124 20.61 66.72 36.60
CA ALA A 124 19.39 67.29 37.15
C ALA A 124 18.35 66.21 37.48
N VAL A 125 17.44 66.49 38.42
CA VAL A 125 16.34 65.60 38.82
C VAL A 125 15.02 66.13 38.25
N LEU A 126 14.64 65.65 37.08
CA LEU A 126 13.46 65.98 36.28
C LEU A 126 12.34 64.92 36.40
N GLN A 127 12.24 64.25 37.55
CA GLN A 127 11.22 63.21 37.75
C GLN A 127 9.81 63.78 37.60
N LYS A 128 8.99 63.13 36.76
CA LYS A 128 7.60 63.55 36.48
C LYS A 128 7.45 64.99 36.00
N THR A 129 8.52 65.62 35.52
CA THR A 129 8.47 66.98 34.98
C THR A 129 7.62 66.98 33.71
N ASN A 130 6.82 68.04 33.52
CA ASN A 130 6.09 68.26 32.28
C ASN A 130 6.95 69.06 31.30
N LEU A 131 7.51 68.37 30.31
CA LEU A 131 8.30 68.90 29.19
C LEU A 131 7.54 68.83 27.86
N ARG A 132 6.21 68.65 27.90
CA ARG A 132 5.39 68.49 26.69
C ARG A 132 5.62 69.64 25.70
N GLY A 133 6.04 69.30 24.48
CA GLY A 133 6.31 70.25 23.41
C GLY A 133 7.46 71.23 23.68
N ALA A 134 8.33 70.98 24.67
CA ALA A 134 9.50 71.81 24.93
C ALA A 134 10.55 71.67 23.81
N LEU A 135 11.33 72.73 23.58
CA LEU A 135 12.43 72.74 22.62
C LEU A 135 13.75 72.49 23.35
N LEU A 136 14.27 71.27 23.25
CA LEU A 136 15.48 70.78 23.92
C LEU A 136 16.63 70.55 22.93
N GLN A 137 16.65 71.23 21.78
CA GLN A 137 17.66 70.95 20.75
C GLN A 137 19.07 71.19 21.30
N GLY A 138 19.95 70.20 21.15
CA GLY A 138 21.33 70.25 21.65
C GLY A 138 21.48 70.42 23.17
N ALA A 139 20.41 70.22 23.95
CA ALA A 139 20.50 70.31 25.42
C ALA A 139 21.37 69.18 26.00
N ASN A 140 22.05 69.47 27.11
CA ASN A 140 22.86 68.49 27.83
C ASN A 140 22.06 67.90 29.00
N LEU A 141 21.56 66.67 28.85
CA LEU A 141 20.82 65.89 29.85
C LEU A 141 21.66 64.75 30.42
N THR A 142 22.99 64.80 30.29
CA THR A 142 23.89 63.73 30.73
C THR A 142 23.66 63.40 32.21
N GLU A 143 23.44 62.11 32.53
CA GLU A 143 23.16 61.60 33.89
C GLU A 143 21.93 62.21 34.57
N ALA A 144 21.02 62.86 33.85
CA ALA A 144 19.79 63.41 34.42
C ALA A 144 18.78 62.32 34.76
N ASN A 145 17.92 62.57 35.75
CA ASN A 145 16.82 61.68 36.10
C ASN A 145 15.48 62.24 35.61
N LEU A 146 14.99 61.73 34.49
CA LEU A 146 13.72 62.08 33.84
C LEU A 146 12.65 61.00 34.04
N ARG A 147 12.77 60.15 35.07
CA ARG A 147 11.86 59.02 35.27
C ARG A 147 10.40 59.49 35.33
N GLY A 148 9.56 58.93 34.46
CA GLY A 148 8.14 59.29 34.33
C GLY A 148 7.86 60.72 33.85
N ALA A 149 8.84 61.43 33.28
CA ALA A 149 8.63 62.76 32.70
C ALA A 149 7.75 62.70 31.45
N ASN A 150 7.02 63.78 31.17
CA ASN A 150 6.23 63.93 29.96
C ASN A 150 6.99 64.77 28.94
N LEU A 151 7.60 64.13 27.95
CA LEU A 151 8.28 64.73 26.80
C LEU A 151 7.46 64.60 25.50
N CYS A 152 6.15 64.34 25.59
CA CYS A 152 5.31 64.14 24.40
C CYS A 152 5.42 65.34 23.45
N GLY A 153 5.80 65.07 22.19
CA GLY A 153 6.02 66.08 21.16
C GLY A 153 7.17 67.06 21.39
N ALA A 154 8.06 66.80 22.36
CA ALA A 154 9.25 67.63 22.57
C ALA A 154 10.27 67.48 21.43
N ASP A 155 11.08 68.50 21.19
CA ASP A 155 12.15 68.47 20.21
C ASP A 155 13.51 68.28 20.89
N LEU A 156 14.04 67.05 20.86
CA LEU A 156 15.34 66.67 21.41
C LEU A 156 16.41 66.54 20.32
N THR A 157 16.25 67.18 19.16
CA THR A 157 17.21 67.07 18.06
C THR A 157 18.64 67.36 18.54
N GLY A 158 19.55 66.39 18.38
CA GLY A 158 20.95 66.51 18.80
C GLY A 158 21.21 66.63 20.31
N ALA A 159 20.20 66.39 21.16
CA ALA A 159 20.38 66.45 22.61
C ALA A 159 21.29 65.31 23.11
N ASN A 160 22.10 65.59 24.14
CA ASN A 160 22.93 64.58 24.79
C ASN A 160 22.24 64.06 26.05
N VAL A 161 21.69 62.86 25.97
CA VAL A 161 20.90 62.19 27.03
C VAL A 161 21.71 61.06 27.67
N HIS A 162 23.03 61.04 27.45
CA HIS A 162 23.92 59.96 27.87
C HIS A 162 23.77 59.61 29.36
N SER A 163 23.63 58.31 29.65
CA SER A 163 23.51 57.77 31.02
C SER A 163 22.34 58.33 31.86
N ALA A 164 21.31 58.91 31.24
CA ALA A 164 20.13 59.39 31.94
C ALA A 164 19.15 58.26 32.32
N ASP A 165 18.23 58.52 33.25
CA ASP A 165 17.10 57.65 33.60
C ASP A 165 15.81 58.24 33.02
N LEU A 166 15.29 57.64 31.95
CA LEU A 166 13.99 57.92 31.33
C LEU A 166 12.98 56.78 31.55
N GLY A 167 13.17 55.92 32.56
CA GLY A 167 12.28 54.80 32.81
C GLY A 167 10.81 55.24 32.94
N GLY A 168 9.93 54.71 32.08
CA GLY A 168 8.51 55.05 32.04
C GLY A 168 8.18 56.49 31.62
N ALA A 169 9.11 57.22 31.00
CA ALA A 169 8.84 58.53 30.44
C ALA A 169 7.95 58.44 29.17
N ASP A 170 7.17 59.47 28.90
CA ASP A 170 6.36 59.60 27.69
C ASP A 170 7.10 60.49 26.67
N LEU A 171 7.68 59.89 25.65
CA LEU A 171 8.30 60.56 24.50
C LEU A 171 7.46 60.39 23.22
N SER A 172 6.17 60.09 23.34
CA SER A 172 5.31 59.87 22.18
C SER A 172 5.32 61.08 21.24
N GLY A 173 5.56 60.85 19.95
CA GLY A 173 5.67 61.89 18.93
C GLY A 173 6.84 62.87 19.09
N ALA A 174 7.81 62.61 19.99
CA ALA A 174 8.99 63.46 20.15
C ALA A 174 9.93 63.37 18.93
N ASN A 175 10.66 64.46 18.65
CA ASN A 175 11.72 64.45 17.65
C ASN A 175 13.06 64.12 18.34
N LEU A 176 13.58 62.90 18.12
CA LEU A 176 14.82 62.39 18.72
C LEU A 176 15.96 62.31 17.70
N ASN A 177 15.82 62.95 16.54
CA ASN A 177 16.81 62.87 15.47
C ASN A 177 18.20 63.29 15.98
N GLN A 178 19.22 62.49 15.68
CA GLN A 178 20.62 62.73 16.08
C GLN A 178 20.86 62.85 17.60
N ALA A 179 19.88 62.52 18.44
CA ALA A 179 20.05 62.52 19.88
C ALA A 179 20.94 61.35 20.34
N ILE A 180 21.68 61.57 21.44
CA ILE A 180 22.62 60.60 22.02
C ILE A 180 21.99 59.99 23.27
N PHE A 181 21.44 58.79 23.14
CA PHE A 181 20.85 57.97 24.20
C PHE A 181 21.80 56.86 24.69
N VAL A 182 23.10 57.00 24.47
CA VAL A 182 24.11 56.00 24.88
C VAL A 182 24.03 55.72 26.38
N ALA A 183 23.95 54.44 26.76
CA ALA A 183 23.85 53.96 28.15
C ALA A 183 22.65 54.52 28.96
N THR A 184 21.59 54.94 28.29
CA THR A 184 20.38 55.52 28.90
C THR A 184 19.39 54.44 29.32
N ASP A 185 18.70 54.62 30.44
CA ASP A 185 17.55 53.76 30.81
C ASP A 185 16.26 54.29 30.19
N LEU A 186 15.72 53.60 29.18
CA LEU A 186 14.44 53.87 28.53
C LEU A 186 13.41 52.78 28.84
N SER A 187 13.65 51.95 29.86
CA SER A 187 12.77 50.83 30.16
C SER A 187 11.32 51.27 30.35
N ASN A 188 10.40 50.64 29.62
CA ASN A 188 8.97 50.94 29.62
C ASN A 188 8.61 52.39 29.21
N ALA A 189 9.52 53.12 28.55
CA ALA A 189 9.20 54.43 27.98
C ALA A 189 8.26 54.29 26.78
N ASP A 190 7.37 55.26 26.61
CA ASP A 190 6.52 55.37 25.41
C ASP A 190 7.26 56.22 24.37
N ILE A 191 7.68 55.60 23.28
CA ILE A 191 8.33 56.29 22.15
C ILE A 191 7.52 56.18 20.86
N TRP A 192 6.23 55.85 20.98
CA TRP A 192 5.37 55.63 19.81
C TRP A 192 5.28 56.90 18.96
N GLY A 193 5.52 56.75 17.65
CA GLY A 193 5.52 57.85 16.69
C GLY A 193 6.70 58.83 16.82
N ALA A 194 7.72 58.52 17.63
CA ALA A 194 8.92 59.34 17.72
C ALA A 194 9.76 59.27 16.43
N TYR A 195 10.45 60.37 16.10
CA TYR A 195 11.38 60.42 14.97
C TYR A 195 12.79 60.04 15.44
N LEU A 196 13.34 58.93 14.93
CA LEU A 196 14.59 58.32 15.40
C LEU A 196 15.75 58.39 14.38
N HIS A 197 15.71 59.33 13.43
CA HIS A 197 16.71 59.34 12.36
C HIS A 197 18.11 59.63 12.93
N GLU A 198 19.04 58.69 12.73
CA GLU A 198 20.43 58.76 13.23
C GLU A 198 20.55 58.85 14.77
N THR A 199 19.54 58.40 15.52
CA THR A 199 19.58 58.36 16.99
C THR A 199 20.52 57.25 17.49
N ASP A 200 21.29 57.55 18.55
CA ASP A 200 22.28 56.63 19.12
C ASP A 200 21.80 56.00 20.44
N PHE A 201 21.37 54.73 20.39
CA PHE A 201 20.92 53.93 21.54
C PHE A 201 21.98 52.90 22.00
N GLN A 202 23.27 53.11 21.70
CA GLN A 202 24.30 52.13 22.12
C GLN A 202 24.28 51.87 23.64
N ASN A 203 24.24 50.60 24.03
CA ASN A 203 24.14 50.16 25.43
C ASN A 203 22.92 50.70 26.20
N ALA A 204 21.90 51.22 25.52
CA ALA A 204 20.67 51.69 26.17
C ALA A 204 19.81 50.52 26.64
N ASN A 205 19.06 50.72 27.70
CA ASN A 205 18.03 49.79 28.16
C ASN A 205 16.69 50.16 27.51
N LEU A 206 16.27 49.40 26.50
CA LEU A 206 15.02 49.54 25.76
C LEU A 206 14.02 48.42 26.10
N THR A 207 14.11 47.86 27.31
CA THR A 207 13.24 46.76 27.72
C THR A 207 11.77 47.15 27.72
N ASN A 208 10.93 46.27 27.14
CA ASN A 208 9.48 46.46 26.98
C ASN A 208 9.05 47.74 26.24
N VAL A 209 9.95 48.35 25.45
CA VAL A 209 9.62 49.53 24.65
C VAL A 209 8.91 49.11 23.36
N ASP A 210 7.91 49.89 22.94
CA ASP A 210 7.25 49.70 21.65
C ASP A 210 7.95 50.51 20.55
N LEU A 211 8.64 49.79 19.67
CA LEU A 211 9.32 50.28 18.46
C LEU A 211 8.56 49.85 17.19
N SER A 212 7.34 49.31 17.32
CA SER A 212 6.57 48.91 16.15
C SER A 212 6.18 50.12 15.31
N GLU A 213 6.23 49.94 13.99
CA GLU A 213 5.96 50.99 12.99
C GLU A 213 6.92 52.21 13.04
N VAL A 214 7.93 52.21 13.91
CA VAL A 214 8.97 53.25 13.95
C VAL A 214 10.07 52.91 12.94
N ASP A 215 10.55 53.91 12.21
CA ASP A 215 11.71 53.74 11.32
C ASP A 215 12.99 53.58 12.13
N VAL A 216 13.39 52.32 12.34
CA VAL A 216 14.62 51.92 13.02
C VAL A 216 15.78 51.67 12.05
N SER A 217 15.64 52.00 10.75
CA SER A 217 16.65 51.63 9.76
C SER A 217 18.01 52.32 9.91
N SER A 218 18.05 53.48 10.57
CA SER A 218 19.27 54.30 10.75
C SER A 218 19.71 54.49 12.21
N ILE A 219 19.09 53.79 13.16
CA ILE A 219 19.49 53.88 14.57
C ILE A 219 20.73 53.03 14.86
N LYS A 220 21.49 53.42 15.88
CA LYS A 220 22.57 52.60 16.44
C LYS A 220 22.09 51.94 17.72
N ILE A 221 22.14 50.61 17.79
CA ILE A 221 21.67 49.84 18.95
C ILE A 221 22.71 48.88 19.50
N GLN A 222 23.99 48.98 19.14
CA GLN A 222 24.99 48.02 19.61
C GLN A 222 25.02 47.94 21.14
N GLY A 223 24.95 46.71 21.67
CA GLY A 223 24.91 46.44 23.11
C GLY A 223 23.59 46.81 23.82
N ALA A 224 22.57 47.27 23.10
CA ALA A 224 21.29 47.64 23.71
C ALA A 224 20.52 46.43 24.25
N ASP A 225 19.76 46.63 25.33
CA ASP A 225 18.84 45.64 25.87
C ASP A 225 17.44 45.85 25.29
N LEU A 226 17.04 44.99 24.36
CA LEU A 226 15.71 44.97 23.72
C LEU A 226 14.85 43.80 24.24
N ASN A 227 15.14 43.26 25.43
CA ASN A 227 14.36 42.16 25.97
C ASN A 227 12.89 42.58 26.16
N GLY A 228 11.97 41.81 25.60
CA GLY A 228 10.53 42.10 25.63
C GLY A 228 10.07 43.29 24.79
N ALA A 229 10.97 43.95 24.04
CA ALA A 229 10.60 45.06 23.16
C ALA A 229 9.76 44.59 21.96
N ASN A 230 8.98 45.49 21.38
CA ASN A 230 8.19 45.22 20.18
C ASN A 230 8.80 45.92 18.97
N LEU A 231 9.37 45.17 18.02
CA LEU A 231 9.89 45.69 16.76
C LEU A 231 9.02 45.26 15.56
N SER A 232 7.77 44.84 15.79
CA SER A 232 6.92 44.26 14.75
C SER A 232 6.88 45.11 13.48
N GLY A 233 7.09 44.47 12.33
CA GLY A 233 7.08 45.10 11.00
C GLY A 233 8.32 45.93 10.64
N ALA A 234 9.31 46.06 11.53
CA ALA A 234 10.52 46.82 11.27
C ALA A 234 11.41 46.22 10.17
N ASP A 235 12.12 47.09 9.43
CA ASP A 235 13.20 46.71 8.52
C ASP A 235 14.55 46.79 9.25
N LEU A 236 15.17 45.64 9.47
CA LEU A 236 16.38 45.49 10.28
C LEU A 236 17.60 45.08 9.42
N ARG A 237 17.49 45.07 8.09
CA ARG A 237 18.52 44.50 7.17
C ARG A 237 19.90 45.14 7.26
N GLN A 238 20.00 46.39 7.73
CA GLN A 238 21.26 47.15 7.79
C GLN A 238 21.70 47.48 9.22
N ILE A 239 21.01 46.95 10.22
CA ILE A 239 21.32 47.24 11.62
C ILE A 239 22.43 46.32 12.10
N ASP A 240 23.39 46.89 12.81
CA ASP A 240 24.41 46.14 13.52
C ASP A 240 23.87 45.62 14.85
N MET A 241 23.67 44.30 14.90
CA MET A 241 23.08 43.60 16.04
C MET A 241 24.11 43.17 17.09
N ALA A 242 25.38 43.60 16.97
CA ALA A 242 26.43 43.19 17.88
C ALA A 242 26.10 43.50 19.35
N GLY A 243 26.02 42.45 20.17
CA GLY A 243 25.79 42.53 21.61
C GLY A 243 24.36 42.89 22.04
N VAL A 244 23.41 42.96 21.11
CA VAL A 244 22.00 43.28 21.43
C VAL A 244 21.33 42.11 22.15
N ALA A 245 20.62 42.37 23.25
CA ALA A 245 19.82 41.37 23.93
C ALA A 245 18.39 41.30 23.36
N LEU A 246 17.93 40.12 22.94
CA LEU A 246 16.67 39.92 22.20
C LEU A 246 15.78 38.83 22.82
N CYS A 247 15.95 38.53 24.10
CA CYS A 247 15.14 37.53 24.77
C CYS A 247 13.68 38.01 24.84
N ARG A 248 12.74 37.19 24.37
CA ARG A 248 11.30 37.49 24.31
C ARG A 248 10.92 38.74 23.51
N VAL A 249 11.79 39.21 22.61
CA VAL A 249 11.49 40.31 21.69
C VAL A 249 10.36 39.91 20.72
N SER A 250 9.52 40.86 20.29
CA SER A 250 8.62 40.66 19.17
C SER A 250 9.25 41.18 17.88
N LEU A 251 9.54 40.28 16.96
CA LEU A 251 10.05 40.52 15.61
C LEU A 251 9.02 40.10 14.54
N ARG A 252 7.74 40.14 14.88
CA ARG A 252 6.67 39.66 14.01
C ARG A 252 6.66 40.44 12.70
N GLY A 253 6.74 39.73 11.58
CA GLY A 253 6.72 40.33 10.23
C GLY A 253 7.92 41.24 9.91
N CYS A 254 8.99 41.22 10.71
CA CYS A 254 10.18 42.01 10.44
C CYS A 254 10.93 41.52 9.19
N ASN A 255 11.67 42.43 8.57
CA ASN A 255 12.64 42.09 7.53
C ASN A 255 14.03 41.92 8.14
N LEU A 256 14.49 40.67 8.26
CA LEU A 256 15.75 40.23 8.83
C LEU A 256 16.67 39.58 7.75
N GLN A 257 16.39 39.83 6.47
CA GLN A 257 17.11 39.18 5.37
C GLN A 257 18.61 39.40 5.46
N LYS A 258 19.38 38.30 5.38
CA LYS A 258 20.85 38.29 5.41
C LYS A 258 21.50 38.91 6.66
N LEU A 259 20.71 39.13 7.70
CA LEU A 259 21.20 39.69 8.96
C LEU A 259 22.10 38.69 9.69
N ASN A 260 23.09 39.19 10.41
CA ASN A 260 23.91 38.37 11.29
C ASN A 260 23.28 38.31 12.68
N LEU A 261 22.67 37.17 12.99
CA LEU A 261 22.06 36.82 14.28
C LEU A 261 22.82 35.68 14.98
N ARG A 262 24.07 35.46 14.60
CA ARG A 262 24.90 34.38 15.10
C ARG A 262 25.09 34.49 16.61
N GLU A 263 24.98 33.36 17.31
CA GLU A 263 25.21 33.24 18.77
C GLU A 263 24.30 34.14 19.64
N MET A 264 23.24 34.74 19.07
CA MET A 264 22.32 35.61 19.81
C MET A 264 21.35 34.82 20.70
N ASP A 265 20.91 35.45 21.80
CA ASP A 265 19.83 34.94 22.64
C ASP A 265 18.48 35.45 22.15
N LEU A 266 17.72 34.57 21.52
CA LEU A 266 16.38 34.78 20.97
C LEU A 266 15.34 33.87 21.67
N ARG A 267 15.64 33.42 22.91
CA ARG A 267 14.74 32.50 23.62
C ARG A 267 13.37 33.13 23.83
N GLY A 268 12.33 32.42 23.41
CA GLY A 268 10.95 32.89 23.48
C GLY A 268 10.63 34.12 22.61
N ALA A 269 11.51 34.51 21.69
CA ALA A 269 11.23 35.59 20.74
C ALA A 269 10.09 35.19 19.78
N ASP A 270 9.29 36.17 19.36
CA ASP A 270 8.24 36.00 18.36
C ASP A 270 8.71 36.49 16.99
N LEU A 271 9.10 35.56 16.12
CA LEU A 271 9.48 35.80 14.73
C LEU A 271 8.36 35.39 13.75
N SER A 272 7.09 35.36 14.20
CA SER A 272 5.98 34.92 13.35
C SER A 272 5.91 35.76 12.06
N GLY A 273 5.91 35.08 10.91
CA GLY A 273 5.88 35.72 9.59
C GLY A 273 7.08 36.62 9.25
N ALA A 274 8.15 36.61 10.04
CA ALA A 274 9.35 37.38 9.76
C ALA A 274 10.08 36.83 8.52
N ASP A 275 10.76 37.70 7.78
CA ASP A 275 11.64 37.31 6.68
C ASP A 275 13.08 37.21 7.14
N VAL A 276 13.51 35.99 7.46
CA VAL A 276 14.84 35.64 7.97
C VAL A 276 15.67 34.98 6.86
N SER A 277 15.29 35.15 5.59
CA SER A 277 15.92 34.45 4.48
C SER A 277 17.39 34.86 4.28
N GLY A 278 18.24 33.85 4.10
CA GLY A 278 19.69 34.00 3.97
C GLY A 278 20.42 34.57 5.20
N ALA A 279 19.73 34.75 6.34
CA ALA A 279 20.35 35.23 7.58
C ALA A 279 21.29 34.19 8.19
N ASP A 280 22.33 34.65 8.90
CA ASP A 280 23.17 33.78 9.72
C ASP A 280 22.61 33.73 11.15
N VAL A 281 21.88 32.67 11.46
CA VAL A 281 21.28 32.38 12.77
C VAL A 281 22.01 31.22 13.44
N SER A 282 23.25 30.94 13.02
CA SER A 282 24.01 29.80 13.52
C SER A 282 24.33 29.96 15.01
N LYS A 283 24.24 28.86 15.76
CA LYS A 283 24.47 28.80 17.21
C LYS A 283 23.58 29.72 18.06
N ALA A 284 22.54 30.34 17.48
CA ALA A 284 21.61 31.15 18.23
C ALA A 284 20.78 30.30 19.20
N GLN A 285 20.35 30.91 20.32
CA GLN A 285 19.43 30.29 21.27
C GLN A 285 18.00 30.68 20.93
N LEU A 286 17.26 29.81 20.24
CA LEU A 286 15.87 29.97 19.81
C LEU A 286 14.91 29.07 20.62
N GLY A 287 15.33 28.59 21.78
CA GLY A 287 14.51 27.71 22.63
C GLY A 287 13.14 28.33 22.91
N SER A 288 12.08 27.59 22.59
CA SER A 288 10.67 28.05 22.71
C SER A 288 10.30 29.31 21.91
N ALA A 289 11.10 29.70 20.91
CA ALA A 289 10.76 30.80 20.01
C ALA A 289 9.56 30.45 19.11
N ILE A 290 8.84 31.46 18.65
CA ILE A 290 7.68 31.33 17.77
C ILE A 290 8.13 31.77 16.36
N LEU A 291 8.24 30.83 15.43
CA LEU A 291 8.62 31.07 14.02
C LEU A 291 7.49 30.66 13.06
N GLN A 292 6.24 30.77 13.50
CA GLN A 292 5.09 30.38 12.69
C GLN A 292 5.06 31.17 11.37
N GLY A 293 5.06 30.46 10.24
CA GLY A 293 5.04 31.08 8.91
C GLY A 293 6.26 31.95 8.57
N ALA A 294 7.35 31.89 9.36
CA ALA A 294 8.57 32.63 9.06
C ALA A 294 9.21 32.14 7.77
N ASN A 295 9.80 33.05 7.00
CA ASN A 295 10.59 32.72 5.82
C ASN A 295 12.06 32.55 6.19
N LEU A 296 12.52 31.31 6.25
CA LEU A 296 13.89 30.89 6.61
C LEU A 296 14.62 30.30 5.38
N ASN A 297 14.18 30.64 4.16
CA ASN A 297 14.82 30.17 2.93
C ASN A 297 16.32 30.45 2.94
N ASP A 298 17.12 29.43 2.65
CA ASP A 298 18.59 29.48 2.61
C ASP A 298 19.26 30.06 3.88
N ALA A 299 18.53 30.14 5.00
CA ALA A 299 19.08 30.64 6.25
C ALA A 299 20.06 29.63 6.85
N ASN A 300 21.08 30.14 7.53
CA ASN A 300 22.04 29.30 8.25
C ASN A 300 21.63 29.15 9.72
N LEU A 301 21.03 28.02 10.09
CA LEU A 301 20.66 27.65 11.46
C LEU A 301 21.59 26.55 12.02
N SER A 302 22.79 26.39 11.47
CA SER A 302 23.70 25.32 11.92
C SER A 302 24.01 25.46 13.41
N GLU A 303 23.93 24.36 14.16
CA GLU A 303 24.16 24.31 15.62
C GLU A 303 23.24 25.22 16.45
N ALA A 304 22.15 25.77 15.89
CA ALA A 304 21.19 26.57 16.65
C ALA A 304 20.36 25.70 17.62
N ASP A 305 20.00 26.27 18.76
CA ASP A 305 19.10 25.63 19.72
C ASP A 305 17.65 26.06 19.47
N LEU A 306 16.88 25.20 18.81
CA LEU A 306 15.46 25.36 18.50
C LEU A 306 14.58 24.45 19.38
N ALA A 307 15.06 24.01 20.54
CA ALA A 307 14.29 23.10 21.40
C ALA A 307 12.92 23.70 21.74
N LYS A 308 11.86 22.93 21.46
CA LYS A 308 10.44 23.32 21.64
C LYS A 308 10.01 24.58 20.88
N ALA A 309 10.77 25.02 19.88
CA ALA A 309 10.37 26.13 19.03
C ALA A 309 9.15 25.74 18.16
N ASP A 310 8.34 26.73 17.80
CA ASP A 310 7.16 26.56 16.96
C ASP A 310 7.44 27.06 15.53
N LEU A 311 7.77 26.13 14.63
CA LEU A 311 8.06 26.38 13.22
C LEU A 311 6.89 25.97 12.30
N ARG A 312 5.65 25.94 12.80
CA ARG A 312 4.49 25.58 11.97
C ARG A 312 4.40 26.48 10.73
N TRP A 313 4.22 25.86 9.56
CA TRP A 313 4.15 26.54 8.27
C TRP A 313 5.40 27.35 7.88
N ALA A 314 6.51 27.24 8.62
CA ALA A 314 7.74 27.94 8.28
C ALA A 314 8.30 27.44 6.95
N ASN A 315 8.95 28.33 6.20
CA ASN A 315 9.60 28.01 4.95
C ASN A 315 11.11 27.86 5.17
N LEU A 316 11.58 26.63 5.23
CA LEU A 316 12.97 26.22 5.48
C LEU A 316 13.64 25.69 4.19
N ASN A 317 13.18 26.11 3.00
CA ASN A 317 13.72 25.59 1.74
C ASN A 317 15.22 25.90 1.64
N GLY A 318 16.04 24.87 1.41
CA GLY A 318 17.50 25.01 1.32
C GLY A 318 18.20 25.44 2.62
N ALA A 319 17.49 25.58 3.74
CA ALA A 319 18.06 26.05 4.98
C ALA A 319 19.09 25.05 5.54
N ASN A 320 20.14 25.55 6.17
CA ASN A 320 21.15 24.73 6.84
C ASN A 320 20.81 24.58 8.33
N LEU A 321 20.28 23.42 8.73
CA LEU A 321 20.02 23.03 10.12
C LEU A 321 21.01 21.96 10.61
N SER A 322 22.21 21.87 10.02
CA SER A 322 23.20 20.86 10.40
C SER A 322 23.52 20.98 11.89
N LYS A 323 23.42 19.86 12.62
CA LYS A 323 23.64 19.78 14.08
C LYS A 323 22.73 20.68 14.94
N ALA A 324 21.63 21.20 14.38
CA ALA A 324 20.67 21.97 15.15
C ALA A 324 19.96 21.08 16.20
N LEU A 325 19.60 21.69 17.33
CA LEU A 325 18.83 21.03 18.40
C LEU A 325 17.35 21.37 18.22
N LEU A 326 16.55 20.42 17.75
CA LEU A 326 15.13 20.55 17.45
C LEU A 326 14.26 19.67 18.37
N THR A 327 14.79 19.27 19.53
CA THR A 327 14.09 18.38 20.46
C THR A 327 12.72 18.96 20.85
N GLY A 328 11.65 18.22 20.55
CA GLY A 328 10.27 18.63 20.81
C GLY A 328 9.79 19.85 20.02
N ALA A 329 10.51 20.28 18.98
CA ALA A 329 10.08 21.38 18.11
C ALA A 329 8.86 20.99 17.27
N ASN A 330 8.02 21.97 16.93
CA ASN A 330 6.87 21.77 16.05
C ASN A 330 7.19 22.28 14.64
N LEU A 331 7.46 21.37 13.72
CA LEU A 331 7.67 21.64 12.29
C LEU A 331 6.47 21.17 11.44
N SER A 332 5.29 20.98 12.05
CA SER A 332 4.14 20.48 11.30
C SER A 332 3.78 21.44 10.16
N ARG A 333 3.60 20.87 8.96
CA ARG A 333 3.36 21.59 7.69
C ARG A 333 4.48 22.56 7.27
N ALA A 334 5.67 22.50 7.87
CA ALA A 334 6.80 23.29 7.43
C ALA A 334 7.32 22.80 6.06
N ASN A 335 7.89 23.71 5.28
CA ASN A 335 8.53 23.40 4.01
C ASN A 335 10.05 23.36 4.17
N ALA A 336 10.61 22.19 4.46
CA ALA A 336 12.05 21.93 4.59
C ALA A 336 12.62 21.18 3.37
N ASN A 337 12.05 21.41 2.18
CA ASN A 337 12.56 20.83 0.93
C ASN A 337 14.04 21.22 0.72
N LYS A 338 14.88 20.22 0.44
CA LYS A 338 16.34 20.36 0.29
C LYS A 338 17.07 20.98 1.48
N ALA A 339 16.46 21.04 2.66
CA ALA A 339 17.14 21.49 3.86
C ALA A 339 18.24 20.51 4.26
N CYS A 340 19.33 21.02 4.84
CA CYS A 340 20.41 20.21 5.39
C CYS A 340 20.19 20.02 6.90
N LEU A 341 19.69 18.85 7.31
CA LEU A 341 19.50 18.43 8.70
C LEU A 341 20.54 17.38 9.15
N GLN A 342 21.73 17.37 8.53
CA GLN A 342 22.78 16.42 8.87
C GLN A 342 23.11 16.50 10.37
N GLU A 343 23.10 15.34 11.06
CA GLU A 343 23.38 15.22 12.50
C GLU A 343 22.46 16.09 13.40
N ALA A 344 21.34 16.59 12.89
CA ALA A 344 20.37 17.34 13.68
C ALA A 344 19.64 16.44 14.69
N VAL A 345 19.25 17.02 15.83
CA VAL A 345 18.54 16.30 16.90
C VAL A 345 17.06 16.67 16.87
N LEU A 346 16.23 15.84 16.25
CA LEU A 346 14.78 16.02 16.11
C LEU A 346 13.97 15.08 17.04
N GLU A 347 14.53 14.69 18.17
CA GLU A 347 13.85 13.77 19.09
C GLU A 347 12.51 14.35 19.56
N GLN A 348 11.44 13.56 19.44
CA GLN A 348 10.07 13.96 19.80
C GLN A 348 9.52 15.19 19.04
N ALA A 349 10.15 15.57 17.92
CA ALA A 349 9.64 16.67 17.10
C ALA A 349 8.35 16.27 16.36
N ASP A 350 7.46 17.24 16.16
CA ASP A 350 6.26 17.08 15.32
C ASP A 350 6.57 17.56 13.90
N LEU A 351 6.65 16.63 12.95
CA LEU A 351 6.89 16.87 11.53
C LEU A 351 5.69 16.42 10.67
N LYS A 352 4.48 16.37 11.24
CA LYS A 352 3.28 15.99 10.49
C LYS A 352 3.10 16.87 9.27
N TRP A 353 2.89 16.24 8.12
CA TRP A 353 2.71 16.95 6.84
C TRP A 353 3.88 17.86 6.42
N ALA A 354 5.05 17.73 7.05
CA ALA A 354 6.22 18.50 6.64
C ALA A 354 6.71 18.02 5.26
N ASN A 355 7.24 18.96 4.48
CA ASN A 355 7.93 18.64 3.24
C ASN A 355 9.43 18.59 3.49
N LEU A 356 10.02 17.41 3.47
CA LEU A 356 11.45 17.11 3.61
C LEU A 356 12.04 16.53 2.32
N SER A 357 11.33 16.65 1.19
CA SER A 357 11.77 16.07 -0.08
C SER A 357 13.15 16.59 -0.50
N GLY A 358 14.04 15.68 -0.88
CA GLY A 358 15.44 15.95 -1.21
C GLY A 358 16.27 16.52 -0.06
N GLY A 359 15.78 16.48 1.19
CA GLY A 359 16.52 16.94 2.36
C GLY A 359 17.66 15.98 2.72
N ASN A 360 18.72 16.52 3.30
CA ASN A 360 19.83 15.73 3.83
C ASN A 360 19.63 15.53 5.34
N LEU A 361 19.26 14.31 5.74
CA LEU A 361 19.07 13.88 7.13
C LEU A 361 20.11 12.83 7.55
N VAL A 362 21.29 12.82 6.91
CA VAL A 362 22.36 11.86 7.22
C VAL A 362 22.71 11.94 8.71
N LYS A 363 22.66 10.80 9.40
CA LYS A 363 22.90 10.66 10.86
C LYS A 363 22.01 11.54 11.75
N ALA A 364 20.89 12.05 11.24
CA ALA A 364 19.93 12.78 12.05
C ALA A 364 19.31 11.85 13.11
N ARG A 365 18.98 12.40 14.28
CA ARG A 365 18.32 11.69 15.39
C ARG A 365 16.86 12.08 15.43
N LEU A 366 15.99 11.21 14.91
CA LEU A 366 14.55 11.42 14.84
C LEU A 366 13.77 10.53 15.84
N ARG A 367 14.43 9.97 16.86
CA ARG A 367 13.79 9.04 17.78
C ARG A 367 12.48 9.61 18.35
N ARG A 368 11.38 8.84 18.21
CA ARG A 368 10.02 9.22 18.65
C ARG A 368 9.45 10.49 17.99
N ALA A 369 10.00 10.93 16.86
CA ALA A 369 9.43 12.01 16.07
C ALA A 369 8.18 11.54 15.31
N ASP A 370 7.27 12.48 15.05
CA ASP A 370 6.04 12.22 14.29
C ASP A 370 6.16 12.79 12.87
N LEU A 371 6.46 11.92 11.92
CA LEU A 371 6.55 12.21 10.48
C LEU A 371 5.31 11.72 9.72
N SER A 372 4.16 11.56 10.40
CA SER A 372 2.95 11.05 9.77
C SER A 372 2.55 11.96 8.59
N ARG A 373 2.39 11.36 7.41
CA ARG A 373 2.08 12.04 6.14
C ARG A 373 3.10 13.09 5.69
N ALA A 374 4.33 13.04 6.20
CA ALA A 374 5.42 13.86 5.68
C ALA A 374 5.84 13.39 4.27
N ASP A 375 6.37 14.32 3.49
CA ASP A 375 7.00 14.04 2.20
C ASP A 375 8.52 13.98 2.38
N LEU A 376 9.09 12.79 2.26
CA LEU A 376 10.53 12.49 2.28
C LEU A 376 11.01 11.96 0.92
N TRP A 377 10.33 12.32 -0.18
CA TRP A 377 10.73 11.90 -1.52
C TRP A 377 12.19 12.24 -1.80
N GLY A 378 13.00 11.22 -2.12
CA GLY A 378 14.43 11.39 -2.42
C GLY A 378 15.28 11.93 -1.27
N ALA A 379 14.81 11.85 -0.01
CA ALA A 379 15.58 12.30 1.14
C ALA A 379 16.77 11.38 1.45
N GLU A 380 17.88 11.95 1.92
CA GLU A 380 19.07 11.20 2.35
C GLU A 380 18.99 10.92 3.85
N LEU A 381 18.73 9.68 4.24
CA LEU A 381 18.54 9.22 5.63
C LEU A 381 19.62 8.22 6.05
N CYS A 382 20.78 8.21 5.37
CA CYS A 382 21.85 7.27 5.65
C CYS A 382 22.28 7.35 7.12
N GLN A 383 22.26 6.20 7.80
CA GLN A 383 22.60 6.08 9.24
C GLN A 383 21.76 6.96 10.18
N ALA A 384 20.59 7.43 9.74
CA ALA A 384 19.68 8.16 10.61
C ALA A 384 19.03 7.23 11.65
N ASP A 385 18.77 7.76 12.84
CA ASP A 385 18.02 7.05 13.88
C ASP A 385 16.55 7.46 13.82
N LEU A 386 15.73 6.59 13.24
CA LEU A 386 14.27 6.69 13.15
C LEU A 386 13.57 5.74 14.14
N SER A 387 14.24 5.32 15.20
CA SER A 387 13.65 4.40 16.18
C SER A 387 12.37 4.98 16.79
N GLU A 388 11.33 4.15 16.92
CA GLU A 388 10.02 4.52 17.50
C GLU A 388 9.35 5.73 16.80
N THR A 389 9.69 6.03 15.54
CA THR A 389 9.06 7.13 14.78
C THR A 389 7.66 6.76 14.29
N LEU A 390 6.79 7.77 14.15
CA LEU A 390 5.52 7.64 13.46
C LEU A 390 5.68 8.09 12.02
N LEU A 391 5.56 7.19 11.07
CA LEU A 391 5.76 7.42 9.63
C LEU A 391 4.50 7.06 8.83
N GLU A 392 3.34 6.93 9.49
CA GLU A 392 2.10 6.52 8.86
C GLU A 392 1.79 7.36 7.61
N LYS A 393 1.62 6.68 6.47
CA LYS A 393 1.26 7.29 5.18
C LYS A 393 2.24 8.38 4.70
N SER A 394 3.50 8.36 5.17
CA SER A 394 4.54 9.21 4.62
C SER A 394 4.95 8.74 3.22
N ASP A 395 5.49 9.67 2.43
CA ASP A 395 6.07 9.37 1.12
C ASP A 395 7.59 9.32 1.25
N MET A 396 8.20 8.17 1.04
CA MET A 396 9.64 7.94 1.14
C MET A 396 10.19 7.35 -0.16
N ARG A 397 9.51 7.57 -1.29
CA ARG A 397 9.98 7.06 -2.58
C ARG A 397 11.35 7.61 -2.89
N TRP A 398 12.24 6.76 -3.41
CA TRP A 398 13.63 7.11 -3.74
C TRP A 398 14.49 7.57 -2.54
N ALA A 399 14.02 7.47 -1.30
CA ALA A 399 14.81 7.83 -0.14
C ALA A 399 15.99 6.85 0.05
N ASP A 400 17.11 7.35 0.54
CA ASP A 400 18.27 6.54 0.91
C ASP A 400 18.31 6.31 2.41
N LEU A 401 17.88 5.13 2.86
CA LEU A 401 17.88 4.68 4.25
C LEU A 401 19.03 3.70 4.52
N THR A 402 20.13 3.75 3.76
CA THR A 402 21.26 2.81 3.96
C THR A 402 21.77 2.87 5.40
N GLY A 403 21.74 1.72 6.10
CA GLY A 403 22.17 1.61 7.49
C GLY A 403 21.34 2.41 8.51
N ALA A 404 20.15 2.89 8.13
CA ALA A 404 19.26 3.59 9.05
C ALA A 404 18.67 2.63 10.10
N ILE A 405 18.35 3.17 11.28
CA ILE A 405 17.76 2.41 12.39
C ILE A 405 16.27 2.76 12.43
N LEU A 406 15.39 1.81 12.11
CA LEU A 406 13.93 1.97 12.09
C LEU A 406 13.24 1.06 13.12
N LYS A 407 13.97 0.70 14.18
CA LYS A 407 13.46 -0.22 15.20
C LYS A 407 12.16 0.31 15.80
N GLN A 408 11.11 -0.52 15.82
CA GLN A 408 9.78 -0.17 16.34
C GLN A 408 9.13 1.06 15.67
N ALA A 409 9.52 1.40 14.44
CA ALA A 409 8.87 2.47 13.71
C ALA A 409 7.49 2.04 13.19
N GLU A 410 6.52 2.96 13.24
CA GLU A 410 5.15 2.77 12.74
C GLU A 410 5.05 3.29 11.31
N MET A 411 5.13 2.39 10.33
CA MET A 411 5.23 2.72 8.89
C MET A 411 4.02 2.21 8.10
N SER A 412 2.84 2.19 8.74
CA SER A 412 1.62 1.72 8.10
C SER A 412 1.20 2.63 6.93
N GLY A 413 1.03 2.04 5.74
CA GLY A 413 0.67 2.76 4.52
C GLY A 413 1.78 3.67 3.97
N THR A 414 3.02 3.58 4.47
CA THR A 414 4.15 4.35 3.96
C THR A 414 4.54 3.90 2.55
N ASN A 415 4.92 4.84 1.70
CA ASN A 415 5.41 4.54 0.36
C ASN A 415 6.94 4.56 0.31
N LEU A 416 7.56 3.38 0.29
CA LEU A 416 9.00 3.14 0.18
C LEU A 416 9.39 2.62 -1.22
N SER A 417 8.55 2.82 -2.25
CA SER A 417 8.87 2.28 -3.57
C SER A 417 10.16 2.91 -4.10
N GLU A 418 11.06 2.09 -4.67
CA GLU A 418 12.39 2.50 -5.16
C GLU A 418 13.34 3.04 -4.06
N ALA A 419 12.99 2.90 -2.77
CA ALA A 419 13.85 3.34 -1.67
C ALA A 419 15.03 2.36 -1.45
N ASN A 420 16.14 2.85 -0.91
CA ASN A 420 17.29 2.04 -0.55
C ASN A 420 17.31 1.77 0.96
N LEU A 421 17.00 0.55 1.38
CA LEU A 421 17.01 0.09 2.78
C LEU A 421 18.14 -0.93 3.04
N THR A 422 19.19 -0.91 2.22
CA THR A 422 20.32 -1.82 2.38
C THR A 422 20.93 -1.68 3.78
N GLU A 423 21.07 -2.80 4.49
CA GLU A 423 21.61 -2.86 5.87
C GLU A 423 20.82 -2.04 6.92
N ALA A 424 19.58 -1.61 6.61
CA ALA A 424 18.73 -0.94 7.60
C ALA A 424 18.25 -1.92 8.70
N ASP A 425 18.13 -1.43 9.94
CA ASP A 425 17.53 -2.19 11.04
C ASP A 425 16.01 -1.97 11.07
N LEU A 426 15.27 -2.95 10.57
CA LEU A 426 13.79 -2.98 10.55
C LEU A 426 13.20 -3.84 11.68
N SER A 427 13.95 -4.07 12.76
CA SER A 427 13.48 -4.90 13.88
C SER A 427 12.20 -4.36 14.50
N GLU A 428 11.17 -5.20 14.60
CA GLU A 428 9.86 -4.85 15.21
C GLU A 428 9.13 -3.68 14.50
N VAL A 429 9.46 -3.40 13.23
CA VAL A 429 8.75 -2.38 12.43
C VAL A 429 7.32 -2.82 12.11
N VAL A 430 6.40 -1.87 11.98
CA VAL A 430 5.03 -2.11 11.51
C VAL A 430 4.89 -1.58 10.08
N LEU A 431 4.75 -2.49 9.10
CA LEU A 431 4.70 -2.18 7.66
C LEU A 431 3.37 -2.54 6.99
N ARG A 432 2.27 -2.53 7.77
CA ARG A 432 0.95 -2.91 7.24
C ARG A 432 0.55 -1.98 6.08
N ASP A 433 0.13 -2.57 4.96
CA ASP A 433 -0.30 -1.86 3.75
C ASP A 433 0.77 -0.91 3.16
N ALA A 434 2.05 -1.08 3.52
CA ALA A 434 3.16 -0.31 2.97
C ALA A 434 3.53 -0.78 1.54
N ASN A 435 4.11 0.12 0.75
CA ASN A 435 4.61 -0.19 -0.59
C ASN A 435 6.15 -0.17 -0.59
N LEU A 436 6.78 -1.32 -0.80
CA LEU A 436 8.22 -1.51 -0.96
C LEU A 436 8.59 -2.00 -2.37
N SER A 437 7.73 -1.80 -3.37
CA SER A 437 8.00 -2.22 -4.74
C SER A 437 9.30 -1.61 -5.26
N ARG A 438 10.14 -2.44 -5.88
CA ARG A 438 11.46 -2.05 -6.42
C ARG A 438 12.46 -1.47 -5.41
N SER A 439 12.19 -1.60 -4.12
CA SER A 439 13.12 -1.15 -3.09
C SER A 439 14.35 -2.07 -3.01
N LYS A 440 15.47 -1.52 -2.52
CA LYS A 440 16.69 -2.28 -2.23
C LYS A 440 16.68 -2.73 -0.79
N LEU A 441 16.57 -4.03 -0.57
CA LEU A 441 16.42 -4.67 0.76
C LEU A 441 17.50 -5.77 0.96
N ALA A 442 18.64 -5.64 0.30
CA ALA A 442 19.70 -6.65 0.38
C ALA A 442 20.19 -6.82 1.82
N LYS A 443 20.23 -8.08 2.29
CA LYS A 443 20.65 -8.48 3.65
C LYS A 443 19.85 -7.87 4.81
N VAL A 444 18.70 -7.26 4.55
CA VAL A 444 17.87 -6.65 5.59
C VAL A 444 17.32 -7.73 6.54
N ASN A 445 17.09 -7.39 7.81
CA ASN A 445 16.42 -8.27 8.75
C ASN A 445 14.93 -7.91 8.90
N LEU A 446 14.08 -8.74 8.31
CA LEU A 446 12.62 -8.70 8.40
C LEU A 446 12.06 -9.93 9.14
N SER A 447 12.90 -10.61 9.92
CA SER A 447 12.48 -11.80 10.66
C SER A 447 11.38 -11.45 11.67
N LYS A 448 10.33 -12.26 11.74
CA LYS A 448 9.16 -12.06 12.61
C LYS A 448 8.35 -10.78 12.37
N VAL A 449 8.63 -10.04 11.29
CA VAL A 449 7.85 -8.86 10.92
C VAL A 449 6.53 -9.29 10.26
N SER A 450 5.46 -8.53 10.54
CA SER A 450 4.21 -8.68 9.80
C SER A 450 4.24 -7.85 8.53
N LEU A 451 4.21 -8.54 7.39
CA LEU A 451 4.28 -8.03 6.02
C LEU A 451 3.02 -8.44 5.24
N GLN A 452 1.87 -8.53 5.92
CA GLN A 452 0.61 -8.94 5.31
C GLN A 452 0.15 -7.89 4.29
N ASN A 453 -0.30 -8.34 3.11
CA ASN A 453 -0.73 -7.50 1.98
C ASN A 453 0.35 -6.52 1.44
N ILE A 454 1.61 -6.73 1.78
CA ILE A 454 2.68 -5.80 1.38
C ILE A 454 2.96 -5.89 -0.12
N ASP A 455 3.31 -4.77 -0.75
CA ASP A 455 3.84 -4.78 -2.12
C ASP A 455 5.37 -4.77 -2.09
N LEU A 456 5.98 -5.90 -2.44
CA LEU A 456 7.42 -6.11 -2.62
C LEU A 456 7.75 -6.46 -4.08
N SER A 457 6.87 -6.12 -5.03
CA SER A 457 7.09 -6.47 -6.43
C SER A 457 8.39 -5.87 -6.95
N LYS A 458 9.21 -6.71 -7.59
CA LYS A 458 10.54 -6.36 -8.12
C LYS A 458 11.54 -5.82 -7.09
N ALA A 459 11.31 -6.03 -5.79
CA ALA A 459 12.25 -5.62 -4.75
C ALA A 459 13.55 -6.47 -4.77
N GLU A 460 14.68 -5.88 -4.40
CA GLU A 460 15.97 -6.56 -4.28
C GLU A 460 16.16 -7.12 -2.87
N LEU A 461 15.80 -8.38 -2.65
CA LEU A 461 15.79 -9.08 -1.36
C LEU A 461 16.94 -10.11 -1.23
N ARG A 462 18.02 -9.95 -1.99
CA ARG A 462 19.16 -10.89 -1.99
C ARG A 462 19.74 -11.06 -0.59
N GLY A 463 19.76 -12.30 -0.11
CA GLY A 463 20.27 -12.63 1.23
C GLY A 463 19.48 -12.03 2.40
N ALA A 464 18.25 -11.54 2.18
CA ALA A 464 17.42 -10.98 3.24
C ALA A 464 16.98 -12.07 4.25
N PHE A 465 16.79 -11.67 5.51
CA PHE A 465 16.29 -12.54 6.58
C PHE A 465 14.80 -12.32 6.77
N LEU A 466 13.99 -13.32 6.44
CA LEU A 466 12.52 -13.32 6.50
C LEU A 466 12.00 -14.46 7.38
N ILE A 467 12.83 -14.95 8.31
CA ILE A 467 12.54 -16.12 9.15
C ILE A 467 11.31 -15.83 10.02
N GLU A 468 10.34 -16.74 10.02
CA GLU A 468 9.08 -16.62 10.78
C GLU A 468 8.29 -15.31 10.47
N SER A 469 8.53 -14.65 9.34
CA SER A 469 7.78 -13.47 8.92
C SER A 469 6.39 -13.83 8.37
N ASN A 470 5.44 -12.90 8.46
CA ASN A 470 4.10 -13.08 7.90
C ASN A 470 3.92 -12.31 6.59
N LEU A 471 4.00 -12.99 5.46
CA LEU A 471 3.87 -12.49 4.08
C LEU A 471 2.54 -12.92 3.42
N GLU A 472 1.50 -13.18 4.21
CA GLU A 472 0.21 -13.60 3.66
C GLU A 472 -0.35 -12.52 2.70
N ASN A 473 -0.80 -12.96 1.52
CA ASN A 473 -1.25 -12.11 0.40
C ASN A 473 -0.21 -11.06 -0.08
N ALA A 474 1.08 -11.22 0.24
CA ALA A 474 2.11 -10.30 -0.23
C ALA A 474 2.29 -10.39 -1.77
N ASN A 475 2.57 -9.26 -2.40
CA ASN A 475 2.98 -9.22 -3.81
C ASN A 475 4.51 -9.21 -3.89
N LEU A 476 5.10 -10.33 -4.27
CA LEU A 476 6.53 -10.55 -4.49
C LEU A 476 6.84 -10.79 -5.98
N SER A 477 5.95 -10.38 -6.88
CA SER A 477 6.09 -10.62 -8.32
C SER A 477 7.40 -10.01 -8.85
N GLY A 478 8.26 -10.84 -9.45
CA GLY A 478 9.56 -10.44 -9.98
C GLY A 478 10.60 -10.02 -8.94
N ALA A 479 10.39 -10.30 -7.65
CA ALA A 479 11.35 -9.97 -6.60
C ALA A 479 12.64 -10.80 -6.73
N GLU A 480 13.78 -10.17 -6.43
CA GLU A 480 15.10 -10.80 -6.46
C GLU A 480 15.47 -11.33 -5.07
N MET A 481 15.08 -12.57 -4.76
CA MET A 481 15.18 -13.19 -3.44
C MET A 481 16.27 -14.28 -3.37
N ALA A 482 17.28 -14.22 -4.25
CA ALA A 482 18.34 -15.23 -4.27
C ALA A 482 19.08 -15.31 -2.91
N ASN A 483 19.23 -16.53 -2.40
CA ASN A 483 19.78 -16.86 -1.08
C ASN A 483 19.04 -16.22 0.11
N ALA A 484 17.77 -15.81 -0.04
CA ALA A 484 16.98 -15.31 1.09
C ALA A 484 16.64 -16.42 2.10
N PHE A 485 16.53 -16.05 3.38
CA PHE A 485 16.19 -16.96 4.47
C PHE A 485 14.70 -16.83 4.81
N LEU A 486 13.88 -17.77 4.33
CA LEU A 486 12.42 -17.80 4.45
C LEU A 486 11.92 -18.94 5.36
N SER A 487 12.79 -19.56 6.15
CA SER A 487 12.43 -20.67 7.01
C SER A 487 11.23 -20.31 7.90
N ARG A 488 10.19 -21.15 7.90
CA ARG A 488 8.92 -20.97 8.63
C ARG A 488 8.15 -19.68 8.33
N ALA A 489 8.46 -18.99 7.24
CA ALA A 489 7.70 -17.82 6.81
C ALA A 489 6.30 -18.22 6.34
N ASN A 490 5.30 -17.37 6.56
CA ASN A 490 3.95 -17.56 6.06
C ASN A 490 3.75 -16.79 4.76
N LEU A 491 3.81 -17.46 3.61
CA LEU A 491 3.59 -16.91 2.27
C LEU A 491 2.24 -17.38 1.66
N LYS A 492 1.26 -17.72 2.51
CA LYS A 492 -0.06 -18.16 2.04
C LYS A 492 -0.67 -17.11 1.10
N LYS A 493 -1.16 -17.54 -0.06
CA LYS A 493 -1.74 -16.68 -1.12
C LYS A 493 -0.83 -15.56 -1.64
N ALA A 494 0.47 -15.60 -1.34
CA ALA A 494 1.40 -14.62 -1.87
C ALA A 494 1.58 -14.82 -3.38
N SER A 495 1.88 -13.74 -4.12
CA SER A 495 2.23 -13.81 -5.53
C SER A 495 3.72 -13.67 -5.70
N LEU A 496 4.39 -14.75 -6.08
CA LEU A 496 5.83 -14.86 -6.35
C LEU A 496 6.11 -15.04 -7.86
N LYS A 497 5.16 -14.70 -8.72
CA LYS A 497 5.27 -14.87 -10.17
C LYS A 497 6.55 -14.24 -10.71
N LYS A 498 7.35 -15.01 -11.46
CA LYS A 498 8.65 -14.58 -12.02
C LYS A 498 9.69 -14.13 -10.97
N ALA A 499 9.51 -14.43 -9.69
CA ALA A 499 10.50 -14.13 -8.67
C ALA A 499 11.74 -15.03 -8.83
N ASN A 500 12.88 -14.57 -8.32
CA ASN A 500 14.12 -15.33 -8.28
C ASN A 500 14.38 -15.83 -6.86
N LEU A 501 14.16 -17.11 -6.60
CA LEU A 501 14.40 -17.79 -5.33
C LEU A 501 15.63 -18.71 -5.39
N THR A 502 16.57 -18.47 -6.31
CA THR A 502 17.79 -19.28 -6.44
C THR A 502 18.52 -19.39 -5.09
N GLY A 503 18.72 -20.61 -4.59
CA GLY A 503 19.40 -20.88 -3.31
C GLY A 503 18.64 -20.42 -2.05
N ALA A 504 17.37 -20.03 -2.15
CA ALA A 504 16.58 -19.60 -1.00
C ALA A 504 16.29 -20.76 -0.02
N MET A 505 16.23 -20.45 1.28
CA MET A 505 15.92 -21.43 2.33
C MET A 505 14.46 -21.33 2.75
N LEU A 506 13.61 -22.27 2.33
CA LEU A 506 12.16 -22.27 2.59
C LEU A 506 11.70 -23.36 3.58
N ASN A 507 12.63 -23.89 4.39
CA ASN A 507 12.34 -24.99 5.32
C ASN A 507 11.13 -24.69 6.21
N GLY A 508 10.08 -25.52 6.13
CA GLY A 508 8.85 -25.34 6.91
C GLY A 508 8.02 -24.10 6.55
N ALA A 509 8.29 -23.42 5.43
CA ALA A 509 7.50 -22.28 4.98
C ALA A 509 6.10 -22.70 4.53
N ASN A 510 5.13 -21.81 4.69
CA ASN A 510 3.75 -22.03 4.24
C ASN A 510 3.47 -21.26 2.96
N LEU A 511 3.39 -21.94 1.82
CA LEU A 511 3.09 -21.39 0.50
C LEU A 511 1.73 -21.88 -0.04
N GLN A 512 0.81 -22.23 0.87
CA GLN A 512 -0.54 -22.65 0.50
C GLN A 512 -1.21 -21.60 -0.39
N ASP A 513 -1.82 -22.03 -1.50
CA ASP A 513 -2.50 -21.18 -2.50
C ASP A 513 -1.63 -20.06 -3.10
N ALA A 514 -0.30 -20.11 -2.97
CA ALA A 514 0.59 -19.09 -3.52
C ALA A 514 0.73 -19.20 -5.05
N ASP A 515 0.91 -18.07 -5.75
CA ASP A 515 1.23 -18.04 -7.18
C ASP A 515 2.75 -18.00 -7.39
N LEU A 516 3.30 -19.13 -7.83
CA LEU A 516 4.72 -19.41 -8.06
C LEU A 516 5.00 -19.63 -9.56
N SER A 517 4.15 -19.10 -10.43
CA SER A 517 4.27 -19.29 -11.88
C SER A 517 5.57 -18.67 -12.42
N GLN A 518 6.34 -19.43 -13.20
CA GLN A 518 7.61 -18.99 -13.80
C GLN A 518 8.66 -18.51 -12.79
N THR A 519 8.59 -18.95 -11.53
CA THR A 519 9.56 -18.61 -10.48
C THR A 519 10.82 -19.48 -10.62
N ASP A 520 12.00 -18.89 -10.44
CA ASP A 520 13.28 -19.62 -10.46
C ASP A 520 13.60 -20.17 -9.06
N PHE A 521 13.59 -21.50 -8.91
CA PHE A 521 13.87 -22.21 -7.67
C PHE A 521 15.20 -22.97 -7.68
N THR A 522 16.11 -22.65 -8.59
CA THR A 522 17.36 -23.38 -8.74
C THR A 522 18.11 -23.47 -7.40
N ASN A 523 18.38 -24.69 -6.92
CA ASN A 523 19.01 -24.97 -5.61
C ASN A 523 18.27 -24.43 -4.36
N ALA A 524 16.98 -24.09 -4.47
CA ALA A 524 16.17 -23.72 -3.31
C ALA A 524 15.85 -24.94 -2.43
N ASN A 525 15.76 -24.73 -1.11
CA ASN A 525 15.48 -25.80 -0.15
C ASN A 525 14.02 -25.74 0.33
N PHE A 526 13.24 -26.78 -0.01
CA PHE A 526 11.81 -26.93 0.26
C PHE A 526 11.47 -27.93 1.38
N ASN A 527 12.42 -28.36 2.20
CA ASN A 527 12.15 -29.38 3.21
C ASN A 527 10.98 -28.96 4.12
N GLU A 528 9.96 -29.83 4.26
CA GLU A 528 8.75 -29.60 5.06
C GLU A 528 7.91 -28.36 4.63
N THR A 529 8.09 -27.87 3.40
CA THR A 529 7.31 -26.74 2.87
C THR A 529 5.89 -27.19 2.48
N ASN A 530 4.89 -26.35 2.78
CA ASN A 530 3.50 -26.57 2.34
C ASN A 530 3.20 -25.83 1.02
N LEU A 531 3.01 -26.56 -0.07
CA LEU A 531 2.63 -26.05 -1.39
C LEU A 531 1.20 -26.42 -1.80
N SER A 532 0.35 -26.83 -0.85
CA SER A 532 -1.02 -27.25 -1.16
C SER A 532 -1.80 -26.14 -1.88
N GLY A 533 -2.41 -26.46 -3.02
CA GLY A 533 -3.17 -25.49 -3.83
C GLY A 533 -2.33 -24.42 -4.56
N ALA A 534 -0.99 -24.46 -4.44
CA ALA A 534 -0.12 -23.48 -5.08
C ALA A 534 -0.11 -23.61 -6.60
N ILE A 535 0.21 -22.53 -7.30
CA ILE A 535 0.26 -22.45 -8.77
C ILE A 535 1.72 -22.40 -9.21
N LEU A 536 2.25 -23.47 -9.79
CA LEU A 536 3.60 -23.60 -10.33
C LEU A 536 3.59 -23.79 -11.86
N ASP A 537 2.62 -23.19 -12.53
CA ASP A 537 2.46 -23.30 -13.98
C ASP A 537 3.72 -22.78 -14.70
N GLU A 538 4.13 -23.50 -15.74
CA GLU A 538 5.30 -23.21 -16.60
C GLU A 538 6.65 -23.14 -15.86
N SER A 539 6.75 -23.68 -14.64
CA SER A 539 7.99 -23.67 -13.85
C SER A 539 8.92 -24.84 -14.17
N ASP A 540 10.24 -24.63 -14.05
CA ASP A 540 11.27 -25.66 -14.19
C ASP A 540 11.66 -26.23 -12.82
N LEU A 541 11.37 -27.51 -12.59
CA LEU A 541 11.55 -28.19 -11.29
C LEU A 541 12.67 -29.23 -11.31
N ARG A 542 13.41 -29.41 -12.42
CA ARG A 542 14.38 -30.51 -12.66
C ARG A 542 15.53 -30.67 -11.67
N GLN A 543 15.69 -29.75 -10.71
CA GLN A 543 16.75 -29.79 -9.68
C GLN A 543 16.24 -29.49 -8.27
N VAL A 544 14.91 -29.46 -8.07
CA VAL A 544 14.31 -29.18 -6.77
C VAL A 544 14.05 -30.48 -6.02
N ASN A 545 14.46 -30.56 -4.75
CA ASN A 545 14.08 -31.69 -3.90
C ASN A 545 12.65 -31.49 -3.37
N LEU A 546 11.70 -32.26 -3.90
CA LEU A 546 10.30 -32.23 -3.48
C LEU A 546 9.93 -33.34 -2.49
N ARG A 547 10.91 -34.13 -2.01
CA ARG A 547 10.66 -35.14 -0.99
C ARG A 547 10.25 -34.44 0.32
N GLN A 548 9.11 -34.87 0.89
CA GLN A 548 8.49 -34.29 2.10
C GLN A 548 7.82 -32.92 1.92
N VAL A 549 7.55 -32.52 0.67
CA VAL A 549 6.75 -31.32 0.36
C VAL A 549 5.29 -31.73 0.21
N CYS A 550 4.36 -30.96 0.79
CA CYS A 550 2.92 -31.19 0.61
C CYS A 550 2.48 -30.56 -0.73
N LEU A 551 2.03 -31.38 -1.69
CA LEU A 551 1.69 -30.95 -3.06
C LEU A 551 0.22 -31.20 -3.44
N ASN A 552 -0.65 -31.40 -2.47
CA ASN A 552 -2.06 -31.70 -2.70
C ASN A 552 -2.76 -30.53 -3.41
N LYS A 553 -3.53 -30.80 -4.46
CA LYS A 553 -4.25 -29.82 -5.30
C LYS A 553 -3.33 -28.79 -5.99
N VAL A 554 -2.04 -29.08 -6.12
CA VAL A 554 -1.08 -28.17 -6.78
C VAL A 554 -1.39 -28.03 -8.28
N LYS A 555 -1.15 -26.86 -8.86
CA LYS A 555 -1.22 -26.64 -10.31
C LYS A 555 0.18 -26.59 -10.90
N LEU A 556 0.44 -27.45 -11.86
CA LEU A 556 1.74 -27.69 -12.51
C LEU A 556 1.58 -27.71 -14.03
N ARG A 557 0.70 -26.86 -14.58
CA ARG A 557 0.37 -26.91 -16.01
C ARG A 557 1.60 -26.52 -16.84
N GLY A 558 2.00 -27.37 -17.78
CA GLY A 558 3.20 -27.14 -18.59
C GLY A 558 4.53 -27.14 -17.81
N ALA A 559 4.54 -27.54 -16.54
CA ALA A 559 5.74 -27.55 -15.71
C ALA A 559 6.72 -28.65 -16.17
N ASN A 560 8.02 -28.43 -15.94
CA ASN A 560 9.06 -29.39 -16.31
C ASN A 560 9.59 -30.14 -15.08
N LEU A 561 9.16 -31.39 -14.93
CA LEU A 561 9.54 -32.31 -13.86
C LEU A 561 10.42 -33.48 -14.34
N SER A 562 10.93 -33.42 -15.58
CA SER A 562 11.58 -34.58 -16.19
C SER A 562 12.76 -35.12 -15.36
N GLY A 563 12.79 -36.43 -15.11
CA GLY A 563 13.88 -37.11 -14.39
C GLY A 563 13.86 -36.95 -12.87
N MET A 564 12.82 -36.35 -12.28
CA MET A 564 12.72 -36.15 -10.83
C MET A 564 12.38 -37.43 -10.06
N ASP A 565 12.83 -37.48 -8.81
CA ASP A 565 12.48 -38.53 -7.84
C ASP A 565 11.35 -38.05 -6.93
N LEU A 566 10.14 -38.51 -7.23
CA LEU A 566 8.86 -38.16 -6.59
C LEU A 566 8.21 -39.38 -5.91
N ASN A 567 9.01 -40.40 -5.57
CA ASN A 567 8.51 -41.60 -4.91
C ASN A 567 7.85 -41.26 -3.56
N GLY A 568 6.64 -41.78 -3.32
CA GLY A 568 5.88 -41.58 -2.08
C GLY A 568 5.35 -40.17 -1.85
N VAL A 569 5.41 -39.29 -2.85
CA VAL A 569 4.88 -37.92 -2.77
C VAL A 569 3.34 -37.94 -2.89
N ASP A 570 2.67 -37.02 -2.18
CA ASP A 570 1.22 -36.82 -2.28
C ASP A 570 0.91 -35.74 -3.34
N LEU A 571 0.36 -36.18 -4.48
CA LEU A 571 -0.09 -35.36 -5.61
C LEU A 571 -1.62 -35.48 -5.80
N LEU A 572 -2.36 -35.75 -4.72
CA LEU A 572 -3.82 -35.84 -4.72
C LEU A 572 -4.46 -34.60 -5.37
N GLU A 573 -5.33 -34.80 -6.36
CA GLU A 573 -6.02 -33.74 -7.12
C GLU A 573 -5.09 -32.72 -7.84
N ALA A 574 -3.82 -33.07 -8.11
CA ALA A 574 -2.91 -32.17 -8.82
C ALA A 574 -3.32 -31.92 -10.29
N ASP A 575 -3.13 -30.69 -10.80
CA ASP A 575 -3.28 -30.36 -12.22
C ASP A 575 -1.92 -30.39 -12.92
N LEU A 576 -1.64 -31.51 -13.60
CA LEU A 576 -0.42 -31.81 -14.36
C LEU A 576 -0.66 -31.70 -15.88
N THR A 577 -1.67 -30.92 -16.31
CA THR A 577 -1.98 -30.75 -17.74
C THR A 577 -0.75 -30.28 -18.52
N GLU A 578 -0.39 -30.97 -19.62
CA GLU A 578 0.76 -30.65 -20.48
C GLU A 578 2.13 -30.63 -19.77
N ALA A 579 2.22 -31.16 -18.54
CA ALA A 579 3.47 -31.22 -17.80
C ALA A 579 4.45 -32.25 -18.40
N ASN A 580 5.75 -31.98 -18.28
CA ASN A 580 6.80 -32.90 -18.69
C ASN A 580 7.29 -33.70 -17.48
N LEU A 581 6.88 -34.97 -17.40
CA LEU A 581 7.26 -35.96 -16.39
C LEU A 581 8.08 -37.10 -17.01
N ALA A 582 8.74 -36.88 -18.15
CA ALA A 582 9.54 -37.92 -18.77
C ALA A 582 10.64 -38.41 -17.82
N LYS A 583 10.81 -39.73 -17.68
CA LYS A 583 11.82 -40.38 -16.81
C LYS A 583 11.68 -40.11 -15.30
N THR A 584 10.53 -39.64 -14.82
CA THR A 584 10.31 -39.44 -13.37
C THR A 584 10.12 -40.76 -12.63
N LEU A 585 10.50 -40.79 -11.34
CA LEU A 585 10.19 -41.88 -10.42
C LEU A 585 9.00 -41.48 -9.53
N LEU A 586 7.89 -42.17 -9.63
CA LEU A 586 6.59 -41.92 -8.99
C LEU A 586 6.07 -43.20 -8.31
N ASN A 587 6.95 -44.04 -7.78
CA ASN A 587 6.53 -45.26 -7.11
C ASN A 587 5.84 -44.92 -5.77
N GLU A 588 4.76 -45.64 -5.45
CA GLU A 588 3.97 -45.47 -4.22
C GLU A 588 3.42 -44.03 -4.04
N THR A 589 3.30 -43.27 -5.15
CA THR A 589 2.78 -41.89 -5.15
C THR A 589 1.25 -41.89 -5.17
N ASP A 590 0.62 -40.96 -4.44
CA ASP A 590 -0.82 -40.72 -4.50
C ASP A 590 -1.14 -39.68 -5.59
N LEU A 591 -1.77 -40.12 -6.67
CA LEU A 591 -2.17 -39.33 -7.84
C LEU A 591 -3.69 -39.39 -8.07
N ARG A 592 -4.47 -39.75 -7.04
CA ARG A 592 -5.93 -39.85 -7.17
C ARG A 592 -6.53 -38.53 -7.61
N TRP A 593 -7.48 -38.60 -8.54
CA TRP A 593 -8.14 -37.43 -9.13
C TRP A 593 -7.18 -36.41 -9.79
N ALA A 594 -5.92 -36.76 -10.05
CA ALA A 594 -5.00 -35.88 -10.75
C ALA A 594 -5.40 -35.73 -12.23
N ASN A 595 -5.09 -34.56 -12.81
CA ASN A 595 -5.30 -34.28 -14.22
C ASN A 595 -3.97 -34.29 -14.97
N LEU A 596 -3.70 -35.35 -15.73
CA LEU A 596 -2.49 -35.54 -16.54
C LEU A 596 -2.80 -35.38 -18.04
N THR A 597 -3.86 -34.64 -18.40
CA THR A 597 -4.24 -34.41 -19.80
C THR A 597 -3.04 -33.90 -20.60
N ARG A 598 -2.67 -34.60 -21.68
CA ARG A 598 -1.52 -34.29 -22.55
C ARG A 598 -0.15 -34.22 -21.85
N ALA A 599 0.00 -34.82 -20.67
CA ALA A 599 1.29 -34.90 -20.00
C ALA A 599 2.27 -35.83 -20.74
N ASP A 600 3.57 -35.51 -20.72
CA ASP A 600 4.65 -36.37 -21.22
C ASP A 600 5.16 -37.23 -20.07
N MET A 601 4.81 -38.52 -20.07
CA MET A 601 5.16 -39.52 -19.05
C MET A 601 6.14 -40.58 -19.61
N ARG A 602 6.83 -40.29 -20.72
CA ARG A 602 7.68 -41.26 -21.40
C ARG A 602 8.79 -41.78 -20.48
N HIS A 603 8.97 -43.09 -20.44
CA HIS A 603 9.95 -43.76 -19.58
C HIS A 603 9.81 -43.45 -18.07
N ALA A 604 8.67 -42.94 -17.62
CA ALA A 604 8.42 -42.76 -16.19
C ALA A 604 8.21 -44.11 -15.49
N THR A 605 8.60 -44.20 -14.22
CA THR A 605 8.38 -45.38 -13.38
C THR A 605 7.37 -45.03 -12.30
N ILE A 606 6.23 -45.69 -12.26
CA ILE A 606 5.05 -45.30 -11.47
C ILE A 606 4.54 -46.52 -10.67
N ARG A 607 5.41 -47.44 -10.25
CA ARG A 607 4.99 -48.74 -9.68
C ARG A 607 4.23 -48.58 -8.36
N TRP A 608 3.16 -49.35 -8.19
CA TRP A 608 2.33 -49.35 -6.97
C TRP A 608 1.78 -47.98 -6.56
N ALA A 609 1.72 -47.02 -7.49
CA ALA A 609 1.08 -45.72 -7.28
C ALA A 609 -0.44 -45.84 -7.39
N ASP A 610 -1.15 -44.86 -6.81
CA ASP A 610 -2.62 -44.77 -6.90
C ASP A 610 -3.02 -43.64 -7.84
N LEU A 611 -3.44 -43.97 -9.06
CA LEU A 611 -3.97 -43.04 -10.06
C LEU A 611 -5.50 -43.14 -10.17
N SER A 612 -6.18 -43.71 -9.18
CA SER A 612 -7.62 -43.96 -9.31
C SER A 612 -8.40 -42.66 -9.56
N ALA A 613 -9.30 -42.72 -10.55
CA ALA A 613 -10.06 -41.59 -11.09
C ALA A 613 -9.23 -40.42 -11.65
N ALA A 614 -7.96 -40.62 -11.99
CA ALA A 614 -7.16 -39.64 -12.73
C ALA A 614 -7.61 -39.49 -14.20
N THR A 615 -7.38 -38.31 -14.78
CA THR A 615 -7.65 -38.05 -16.20
C THR A 615 -6.34 -38.08 -16.99
N LEU A 616 -6.22 -39.00 -17.95
CA LEU A 616 -4.99 -39.22 -18.74
C LEU A 616 -5.17 -38.88 -20.24
N THR A 617 -6.19 -38.09 -20.59
CA THR A 617 -6.57 -37.86 -21.99
C THR A 617 -5.42 -37.29 -22.81
N GLY A 618 -5.01 -37.97 -23.88
CA GLY A 618 -3.91 -37.53 -24.75
C GLY A 618 -2.51 -37.58 -24.12
N ALA A 619 -2.34 -38.18 -22.94
CA ALA A 619 -1.04 -38.32 -22.28
C ALA A 619 -0.14 -39.35 -22.99
N ASP A 620 1.18 -39.19 -22.89
CA ASP A 620 2.19 -40.05 -23.52
C ASP A 620 2.95 -40.86 -22.47
N PHE A 621 2.59 -42.12 -22.31
CA PHE A 621 3.22 -43.11 -21.42
C PHE A 621 4.11 -44.09 -22.20
N ASN A 622 4.63 -43.72 -23.37
CA ASN A 622 5.48 -44.62 -24.15
C ASN A 622 6.70 -45.09 -23.31
N HIS A 623 6.92 -46.42 -23.26
CA HIS A 623 7.94 -47.08 -22.43
C HIS A 623 7.85 -46.82 -20.91
N ALA A 624 6.72 -46.36 -20.38
CA ALA A 624 6.54 -46.18 -18.94
C ALA A 624 6.31 -47.52 -18.21
N ASP A 625 6.64 -47.57 -16.93
CA ASP A 625 6.42 -48.72 -16.06
C ASP A 625 5.34 -48.39 -15.03
N LEU A 626 4.16 -48.96 -15.22
CA LEU A 626 2.97 -48.82 -14.39
C LEU A 626 2.65 -50.14 -13.66
N SER A 627 3.62 -51.03 -13.46
CA SER A 627 3.36 -52.34 -12.85
C SER A 627 2.78 -52.21 -11.42
N GLY A 628 1.71 -52.95 -11.14
CA GLY A 628 1.01 -52.96 -9.86
C GLY A 628 0.30 -51.65 -9.48
N THR A 629 0.11 -50.72 -10.43
CA THR A 629 -0.60 -49.44 -10.18
C THR A 629 -2.10 -49.62 -10.00
N ASP A 630 -2.71 -48.74 -9.20
CA ASP A 630 -4.15 -48.61 -9.13
C ASP A 630 -4.64 -47.62 -10.20
N LEU A 631 -5.25 -48.14 -11.25
CA LEU A 631 -5.74 -47.40 -12.42
C LEU A 631 -7.28 -47.44 -12.50
N ARG A 632 -7.95 -47.67 -11.37
CA ARG A 632 -9.42 -47.77 -11.35
C ARG A 632 -10.08 -46.48 -11.80
N TRP A 633 -11.15 -46.59 -12.59
CA TRP A 633 -11.92 -45.43 -13.08
C TRP A 633 -11.13 -44.44 -13.96
N VAL A 634 -9.93 -44.78 -14.39
CA VAL A 634 -9.09 -43.90 -15.22
C VAL A 634 -9.65 -43.81 -16.65
N ASN A 635 -9.56 -42.61 -17.24
CA ASN A 635 -9.89 -42.38 -18.65
C ASN A 635 -8.62 -42.29 -19.52
N PHE A 636 -8.37 -43.33 -20.32
CA PHE A 636 -7.25 -43.46 -21.26
C PHE A 636 -7.56 -42.95 -22.67
N GLN A 637 -8.53 -42.03 -22.82
CA GLN A 637 -8.90 -41.51 -24.12
C GLN A 637 -7.70 -40.89 -24.86
N GLN A 638 -7.38 -41.37 -26.07
CA GLN A 638 -6.26 -40.89 -26.88
C GLN A 638 -4.87 -40.99 -26.20
N THR A 639 -4.74 -41.79 -25.14
CA THR A 639 -3.47 -41.98 -24.43
C THR A 639 -2.55 -42.91 -25.22
N ASP A 640 -1.25 -42.61 -25.25
CA ASP A 640 -0.22 -43.50 -25.81
C ASP A 640 0.40 -44.35 -24.69
N LEU A 641 0.12 -45.65 -24.68
CA LEU A 641 0.69 -46.64 -23.76
C LEU A 641 1.63 -47.61 -24.50
N SER A 642 2.13 -47.25 -25.68
CA SER A 642 2.99 -48.14 -26.46
C SER A 642 4.25 -48.54 -25.68
N HIS A 643 4.56 -49.83 -25.71
CA HIS A 643 5.68 -50.43 -24.97
C HIS A 643 5.67 -50.20 -23.44
N ALA A 644 4.53 -49.79 -22.86
CA ALA A 644 4.40 -49.63 -21.42
C ALA A 644 4.23 -50.98 -20.71
N ASP A 645 4.71 -51.08 -19.47
CA ASP A 645 4.54 -52.24 -18.60
C ASP A 645 3.42 -51.97 -17.59
N LEU A 646 2.27 -52.62 -17.75
CA LEU A 646 1.11 -52.51 -16.88
C LEU A 646 0.89 -53.78 -16.05
N ARG A 647 1.87 -54.68 -15.95
CA ARG A 647 1.66 -55.99 -15.31
C ARG A 647 1.11 -55.86 -13.89
N ASP A 648 0.13 -56.70 -13.59
CA ASP A 648 -0.55 -56.76 -12.28
C ASP A 648 -1.25 -55.46 -11.85
N ALA A 649 -1.49 -54.50 -12.76
CA ALA A 649 -2.21 -53.26 -12.45
C ALA A 649 -3.73 -53.48 -12.28
N ASP A 650 -4.39 -52.59 -11.54
CA ASP A 650 -5.84 -52.60 -11.33
C ASP A 650 -6.54 -51.66 -12.30
N LEU A 651 -7.06 -52.20 -13.41
CA LEU A 651 -7.76 -51.46 -14.46
C LEU A 651 -9.29 -51.50 -14.28
N ARG A 652 -9.81 -51.82 -13.09
CA ARG A 652 -11.27 -51.95 -12.92
C ARG A 652 -12.00 -50.64 -13.22
N HIS A 653 -13.06 -50.73 -14.02
CA HIS A 653 -13.84 -49.59 -14.49
C HIS A 653 -13.04 -48.53 -15.30
N ALA A 654 -11.84 -48.85 -15.76
CA ALA A 654 -11.09 -47.96 -16.65
C ALA A 654 -11.75 -47.89 -18.03
N ARG A 655 -11.51 -46.79 -18.75
CA ARG A 655 -12.01 -46.56 -20.11
C ARG A 655 -10.87 -46.37 -21.09
N PHE A 656 -10.76 -47.28 -22.05
CA PHE A 656 -9.83 -47.24 -23.17
C PHE A 656 -10.61 -46.80 -24.41
N MET A 657 -10.27 -45.65 -24.98
CA MET A 657 -10.93 -45.06 -26.14
C MET A 657 -9.86 -44.46 -27.04
N GLU A 658 -9.67 -44.96 -28.26
CA GLU A 658 -8.61 -44.45 -29.15
C GLU A 658 -7.20 -44.55 -28.52
N THR A 659 -6.99 -45.54 -27.64
CA THR A 659 -5.75 -45.73 -26.87
C THR A 659 -4.76 -46.59 -27.66
N ASN A 660 -3.47 -46.21 -27.67
CA ASN A 660 -2.41 -46.99 -28.29
C ASN A 660 -1.75 -47.95 -27.29
N LEU A 661 -1.80 -49.25 -27.53
CA LEU A 661 -1.24 -50.30 -26.68
C LEU A 661 -0.18 -51.17 -27.39
N SER A 662 0.31 -50.74 -28.56
CA SER A 662 1.32 -51.49 -29.35
C SER A 662 2.56 -51.83 -28.51
N GLY A 663 2.92 -53.11 -28.42
CA GLY A 663 4.04 -53.62 -27.63
C GLY A 663 3.90 -53.51 -26.10
N ALA A 664 2.73 -53.13 -25.57
CA ALA A 664 2.50 -53.02 -24.13
C ALA A 664 2.32 -54.40 -23.47
N ASP A 665 2.65 -54.51 -22.18
CA ASP A 665 2.43 -55.72 -21.37
C ASP A 665 1.35 -55.45 -20.32
N VAL A 666 0.14 -55.94 -20.56
CA VAL A 666 -1.00 -55.81 -19.64
C VAL A 666 -1.25 -57.11 -18.86
N SER A 667 -0.28 -58.01 -18.79
CA SER A 667 -0.49 -59.33 -18.21
C SER A 667 -0.83 -59.27 -16.71
N GLY A 668 -1.78 -60.09 -16.25
CA GLY A 668 -2.17 -60.13 -14.83
C GLY A 668 -3.04 -58.97 -14.34
N CYS A 669 -3.41 -58.02 -15.22
CA CYS A 669 -4.25 -56.89 -14.80
C CYS A 669 -5.64 -57.32 -14.31
N GLN A 670 -6.19 -56.59 -13.35
CA GLN A 670 -7.61 -56.71 -12.96
C GLN A 670 -8.48 -55.85 -13.89
N VAL A 671 -9.48 -56.43 -14.55
CA VAL A 671 -10.18 -55.79 -15.69
C VAL A 671 -11.71 -55.77 -15.55
N TYR A 672 -12.25 -55.98 -14.36
CA TYR A 672 -13.69 -55.94 -14.13
C TYR A 672 -14.28 -54.54 -14.44
N GLY A 673 -15.40 -54.48 -15.17
CA GLY A 673 -16.00 -53.20 -15.60
C GLY A 673 -15.19 -52.41 -16.63
N LEU A 674 -14.12 -52.97 -17.20
CA LEU A 674 -13.29 -52.32 -18.22
C LEU A 674 -14.09 -52.05 -19.50
N SER A 675 -14.02 -50.81 -20.00
CA SER A 675 -14.58 -50.42 -21.30
C SER A 675 -13.46 -50.20 -22.31
N VAL A 676 -13.55 -50.82 -23.49
CA VAL A 676 -12.54 -50.75 -24.55
C VAL A 676 -13.19 -50.35 -25.88
N CYS A 677 -12.67 -49.36 -26.59
CA CYS A 677 -13.16 -49.00 -27.91
C CYS A 677 -12.04 -48.41 -28.76
N ASN A 678 -11.93 -48.88 -30.01
CA ASN A 678 -10.97 -48.37 -30.99
C ASN A 678 -9.52 -48.34 -30.45
N ILE A 679 -9.07 -49.42 -29.80
CA ILE A 679 -7.69 -49.55 -29.33
C ILE A 679 -6.77 -50.04 -30.44
N ASN A 680 -5.50 -49.66 -30.38
CA ASN A 680 -4.45 -50.18 -31.25
C ASN A 680 -3.60 -51.21 -30.50
N THR A 681 -3.52 -52.44 -31.01
CA THR A 681 -2.69 -53.53 -30.49
C THR A 681 -1.95 -54.20 -31.65
N ASP A 682 -0.78 -54.76 -31.39
CA ASP A 682 0.05 -55.49 -32.35
C ASP A 682 0.47 -56.87 -31.82
N ASP A 683 1.27 -57.60 -32.60
CA ASP A 683 1.76 -58.94 -32.25
C ASP A 683 2.70 -58.95 -31.03
N GLU A 684 3.24 -57.78 -30.64
CA GLU A 684 4.11 -57.63 -29.46
C GLU A 684 3.31 -57.31 -28.19
N THR A 685 2.02 -56.98 -28.32
CA THR A 685 1.14 -56.64 -27.19
C THR A 685 0.80 -57.90 -26.38
N ARG A 686 1.19 -57.96 -25.10
CA ARG A 686 0.98 -59.12 -24.23
C ARG A 686 -0.25 -58.95 -23.36
N GLN A 687 -1.22 -59.84 -23.53
CA GLN A 687 -2.53 -59.79 -22.86
C GLN A 687 -2.79 -61.02 -21.99
N TRP A 688 -1.78 -61.58 -21.32
CA TRP A 688 -1.91 -62.89 -20.66
C TRP A 688 -2.53 -62.80 -19.26
N ASN A 689 -3.35 -63.78 -18.89
CA ASN A 689 -3.90 -63.94 -17.54
C ASN A 689 -4.64 -62.70 -17.01
N LEU A 690 -5.40 -62.00 -17.86
CA LEU A 690 -6.23 -60.87 -17.43
C LEU A 690 -7.32 -61.37 -16.49
N VAL A 691 -7.46 -60.73 -15.33
CA VAL A 691 -8.29 -61.20 -14.22
C VAL A 691 -9.62 -60.45 -14.17
N LEU A 692 -10.70 -61.15 -14.49
CA LEU A 692 -12.09 -60.68 -14.33
C LEU A 692 -12.56 -61.04 -12.91
N LYS A 693 -12.53 -60.07 -11.98
CA LYS A 693 -12.87 -60.27 -10.57
C LYS A 693 -13.77 -59.13 -10.05
N GLU A 694 -15.00 -59.45 -9.63
CA GLU A 694 -15.94 -58.53 -8.96
C GLU A 694 -15.89 -58.71 -7.43
N ASP A 695 -15.96 -59.95 -6.94
CA ASP A 695 -15.86 -60.36 -5.53
C ASP A 695 -15.16 -61.74 -5.38
N ASP A 696 -14.77 -62.12 -4.16
CA ASP A 696 -13.83 -63.23 -3.83
C ASP A 696 -14.30 -64.67 -4.16
N GLU A 697 -15.47 -64.88 -4.77
CA GLU A 697 -16.06 -66.21 -4.94
C GLU A 697 -15.66 -66.95 -6.25
N CYS A 698 -15.24 -66.24 -7.31
CA CYS A 698 -14.83 -66.86 -8.57
C CYS A 698 -13.85 -65.97 -9.36
N VAL A 699 -12.75 -66.56 -9.86
CA VAL A 699 -11.75 -65.85 -10.68
C VAL A 699 -11.81 -66.39 -12.11
N ILE A 700 -12.15 -65.52 -13.05
CA ILE A 700 -12.11 -65.83 -14.49
C ILE A 700 -10.87 -65.17 -15.08
N THR A 701 -10.04 -65.94 -15.77
CA THR A 701 -8.86 -65.44 -16.48
C THR A 701 -9.05 -65.53 -17.99
N VAL A 702 -8.62 -64.50 -18.72
CA VAL A 702 -8.73 -64.42 -20.18
C VAL A 702 -7.47 -63.81 -20.80
N ASP A 703 -7.20 -64.15 -22.07
CA ASP A 703 -5.96 -63.75 -22.73
C ASP A 703 -6.13 -62.65 -23.80
N HIS A 704 -7.33 -62.05 -23.93
CA HIS A 704 -7.63 -61.00 -24.91
C HIS A 704 -8.75 -60.03 -24.48
N PHE A 705 -8.57 -58.73 -24.76
CA PHE A 705 -9.59 -57.69 -24.52
C PHE A 705 -10.92 -57.94 -25.21
N SER A 706 -10.92 -58.49 -26.43
CA SER A 706 -12.17 -58.79 -27.16
C SER A 706 -13.05 -59.82 -26.43
N VAL A 707 -12.44 -60.76 -25.71
CA VAL A 707 -13.16 -61.76 -24.91
C VAL A 707 -13.69 -61.13 -23.62
N ILE A 708 -12.94 -60.19 -23.04
CA ILE A 708 -13.37 -59.42 -21.85
C ILE A 708 -14.67 -58.68 -22.14
N GLN A 709 -14.76 -57.94 -23.24
CA GLN A 709 -15.97 -57.18 -23.54
C GLN A 709 -17.20 -58.07 -23.71
N LEU A 710 -17.03 -59.24 -24.33
CA LEU A 710 -18.10 -60.22 -24.49
C LEU A 710 -18.54 -60.79 -23.13
N ILE A 711 -17.61 -61.16 -22.27
CA ILE A 711 -17.91 -61.71 -20.94
C ILE A 711 -18.51 -60.64 -20.03
N SER A 712 -18.01 -59.41 -20.03
CA SER A 712 -18.57 -58.30 -19.24
C SER A 712 -20.01 -57.98 -19.64
N LEU A 713 -20.33 -58.00 -20.94
CA LEU A 713 -21.72 -57.85 -21.41
C LEU A 713 -22.64 -58.98 -20.90
N LEU A 714 -22.14 -60.22 -20.81
CA LEU A 714 -22.88 -61.37 -20.26
C LEU A 714 -23.03 -61.29 -18.73
N ILE A 715 -22.05 -60.72 -18.03
CA ILE A 715 -22.05 -60.60 -16.57
C ILE A 715 -22.92 -59.42 -16.11
N GLU A 716 -22.77 -58.24 -16.69
CA GLU A 716 -23.36 -56.99 -16.17
C GLU A 716 -24.83 -56.78 -16.59
N ASN A 717 -25.29 -57.44 -17.65
CA ASN A 717 -26.60 -57.17 -18.25
C ASN A 717 -27.60 -58.31 -17.95
N GLN A 718 -28.51 -58.09 -16.99
CA GLN A 718 -29.55 -59.06 -16.64
C GLN A 718 -30.40 -59.47 -17.84
N ASP A 719 -30.69 -58.56 -18.76
CA ASP A 719 -31.45 -58.83 -19.98
C ASP A 719 -30.74 -59.85 -20.89
N ILE A 720 -29.40 -59.84 -20.93
CA ILE A 720 -28.60 -60.79 -21.72
C ILE A 720 -28.53 -62.17 -21.04
N ARG A 721 -28.51 -62.22 -19.69
CA ARG A 721 -28.66 -63.49 -18.94
C ARG A 721 -30.06 -64.09 -19.12
N GLU A 722 -31.11 -63.28 -19.13
CA GLU A 722 -32.48 -63.73 -19.41
C GLU A 722 -32.66 -64.19 -20.87
N ILE A 723 -31.92 -63.62 -21.83
CA ILE A 723 -31.84 -64.11 -23.21
C ILE A 723 -31.17 -65.51 -23.28
N SER A 724 -30.30 -65.86 -22.33
CA SER A 724 -29.66 -67.18 -22.24
C SER A 724 -30.56 -68.26 -21.61
N ASP A 725 -31.39 -67.92 -20.62
CA ASP A 725 -32.23 -68.91 -19.90
C ASP A 725 -33.59 -69.22 -20.58
N GLY A 726 -33.93 -68.49 -21.67
CA GLY A 726 -35.24 -68.56 -22.32
C GLY A 726 -35.20 -68.79 -23.83
N MET A 727 -34.50 -69.83 -24.32
CA MET A 727 -34.62 -70.23 -25.73
C MET A 727 -36.01 -70.84 -26.05
N VAL A 728 -36.99 -69.95 -26.27
CA VAL A 728 -37.99 -70.10 -27.34
C VAL A 728 -37.94 -68.78 -28.10
N LYS A 729 -37.32 -68.78 -29.28
CA LYS A 729 -37.10 -67.59 -30.12
C LYS A 729 -38.36 -66.70 -30.15
N LYS A 730 -38.29 -65.45 -29.68
CA LYS A 730 -39.44 -64.51 -29.70
C LYS A 730 -39.39 -63.52 -30.87
N ILE A 731 -38.29 -63.49 -31.62
CA ILE A 731 -38.16 -62.61 -32.79
C ILE A 731 -38.95 -63.20 -33.96
N VAL A 732 -39.78 -62.40 -34.60
CA VAL A 732 -40.43 -62.76 -35.88
C VAL A 732 -39.89 -61.80 -36.93
N LEU A 733 -39.23 -62.35 -37.94
CA LEU A 733 -38.63 -61.55 -39.02
C LEU A 733 -39.70 -61.20 -40.05
N ILE A 734 -39.92 -59.92 -40.29
CA ILE A 734 -40.80 -59.42 -41.37
C ILE A 734 -39.91 -58.97 -42.52
N LEU A 735 -39.93 -59.71 -43.61
CA LEU A 735 -39.09 -59.48 -44.77
C LEU A 735 -39.93 -58.97 -45.94
N GLY A 736 -39.49 -57.87 -46.57
CA GLY A 736 -40.10 -57.36 -47.80
C GLY A 736 -40.26 -55.85 -47.79
N ARG A 737 -40.97 -55.33 -48.81
CA ARG A 737 -41.08 -53.88 -49.04
C ARG A 737 -42.50 -53.38 -48.78
N PHE A 738 -42.61 -52.57 -47.73
CA PHE A 738 -43.85 -51.91 -47.33
C PHE A 738 -43.73 -50.40 -47.59
N PRO A 739 -44.13 -49.90 -48.78
CA PRO A 739 -44.15 -48.46 -49.08
C PRO A 739 -45.17 -47.72 -48.21
N GLU A 740 -45.20 -46.38 -48.28
CA GLU A 740 -46.10 -45.54 -47.45
C GLU A 740 -47.58 -45.96 -47.55
N GLU A 741 -48.02 -46.33 -48.74
CA GLU A 741 -49.39 -46.79 -49.02
C GLU A 741 -49.74 -48.12 -48.32
N ARG A 742 -48.73 -48.91 -47.91
CA ARG A 742 -48.89 -50.23 -47.27
C ARG A 742 -48.44 -50.29 -45.81
N GLN A 743 -48.37 -49.14 -45.14
CA GLN A 743 -48.00 -49.07 -43.71
C GLN A 743 -49.09 -49.63 -42.80
N ALA A 744 -50.36 -49.55 -43.21
CA ALA A 744 -51.48 -50.05 -42.42
C ALA A 744 -51.39 -51.58 -42.24
N GLU A 745 -51.01 -52.31 -43.28
CA GLU A 745 -50.82 -53.76 -43.28
C GLU A 745 -49.63 -54.16 -42.42
N LEU A 746 -48.50 -53.44 -42.55
CA LEU A 746 -47.31 -53.68 -41.72
C LEU A 746 -47.63 -53.48 -40.23
N GLU A 747 -48.34 -52.40 -39.88
CA GLU A 747 -48.67 -52.13 -38.48
C GLU A 747 -49.71 -53.12 -37.93
N ALA A 748 -50.67 -53.58 -38.75
CA ALA A 748 -51.57 -54.68 -38.39
C ALA A 748 -50.80 -55.95 -38.00
N ILE A 749 -49.82 -56.36 -38.82
CA ILE A 749 -48.93 -57.51 -38.52
C ILE A 749 -48.17 -57.28 -37.21
N ARG A 750 -47.52 -56.11 -37.05
CA ARG A 750 -46.69 -55.81 -35.87
C ARG A 750 -47.52 -55.75 -34.60
N LYS A 751 -48.71 -55.15 -34.64
CA LYS A 751 -49.64 -55.04 -33.51
C LYS A 751 -50.08 -56.42 -33.02
N LEU A 752 -50.42 -57.33 -33.94
CA LEU A 752 -50.82 -58.69 -33.62
C LEU A 752 -49.66 -59.52 -33.05
N LEU A 753 -48.46 -59.42 -33.65
CA LEU A 753 -47.27 -60.12 -33.14
C LEU A 753 -46.89 -59.64 -31.73
N ARG A 754 -46.94 -58.32 -31.47
CA ARG A 754 -46.71 -57.75 -30.13
C ARG A 754 -47.76 -58.24 -29.11
N LYS A 755 -49.04 -58.35 -29.50
CA LYS A 755 -50.11 -58.91 -28.65
C LYS A 755 -49.82 -60.35 -28.21
N ARG A 756 -49.15 -61.14 -29.07
CA ARG A 756 -48.68 -62.51 -28.78
C ARG A 756 -47.29 -62.57 -28.13
N GLN A 757 -46.76 -61.44 -27.67
CA GLN A 757 -45.43 -61.31 -27.04
C GLN A 757 -44.25 -61.68 -27.96
N TYR A 758 -44.43 -61.60 -29.28
CA TYR A 758 -43.31 -61.64 -30.22
C TYR A 758 -42.70 -60.24 -30.39
N ALA A 759 -41.41 -60.22 -30.74
CA ALA A 759 -40.67 -59.02 -31.12
C ALA A 759 -40.57 -58.96 -32.66
N PRO A 760 -41.45 -58.20 -33.34
CA PRO A 760 -41.41 -58.11 -34.79
C PRO A 760 -40.24 -57.25 -35.26
N LEU A 761 -39.36 -57.83 -36.07
CA LEU A 761 -38.20 -57.15 -36.64
C LEU A 761 -38.40 -57.01 -38.16
N LYS A 762 -38.51 -55.78 -38.66
CA LYS A 762 -38.66 -55.51 -40.09
C LYS A 762 -37.28 -55.43 -40.75
N LEU A 763 -37.09 -56.18 -41.83
CA LEU A 763 -35.99 -56.00 -42.77
C LEU A 763 -36.55 -55.46 -44.10
N ASP A 764 -36.20 -54.20 -44.41
CA ASP A 764 -36.65 -53.50 -45.61
C ASP A 764 -35.71 -53.82 -46.78
N VAL A 765 -36.11 -54.74 -47.65
CA VAL A 765 -35.30 -55.10 -48.83
C VAL A 765 -35.57 -54.08 -49.94
N ARG A 766 -34.52 -53.38 -50.36
CA ARG A 766 -34.61 -52.31 -51.39
C ARG A 766 -33.99 -52.69 -52.72
N GLN A 767 -33.11 -53.68 -52.72
CA GLN A 767 -32.47 -54.26 -53.91
C GLN A 767 -32.30 -55.76 -53.66
N PRO A 768 -32.53 -56.62 -54.68
CA PRO A 768 -32.42 -58.06 -54.52
C PRO A 768 -30.96 -58.51 -54.35
N GLY A 769 -30.69 -59.37 -53.36
CA GLY A 769 -29.39 -60.04 -53.21
C GLY A 769 -28.23 -59.14 -52.77
N GLY A 770 -28.52 -58.04 -52.05
CA GLY A 770 -27.48 -57.16 -51.50
C GLY A 770 -26.59 -57.89 -50.47
N ALA A 771 -25.28 -57.66 -50.50
CA ALA A 771 -24.35 -58.32 -49.56
C ALA A 771 -24.70 -58.03 -48.08
N GLU A 772 -25.11 -56.80 -47.78
CA GLU A 772 -25.56 -56.40 -46.44
C GLU A 772 -26.92 -57.02 -46.06
N SER A 773 -27.87 -57.12 -46.99
CA SER A 773 -29.18 -57.73 -46.71
C SER A 773 -29.03 -59.23 -46.46
N LEU A 774 -28.22 -59.93 -47.25
CA LEU A 774 -27.93 -61.35 -47.07
C LEU A 774 -27.18 -61.63 -45.74
N ALA A 775 -26.18 -60.82 -45.39
CA ALA A 775 -25.48 -60.95 -44.11
C ALA A 775 -26.41 -60.68 -42.91
N ALA A 776 -27.27 -59.66 -43.01
CA ALA A 776 -28.27 -59.36 -41.99
C ALA A 776 -29.30 -60.50 -41.87
N VAL A 777 -29.78 -61.05 -42.99
CA VAL A 777 -30.69 -62.20 -43.02
C VAL A 777 -30.05 -63.43 -42.37
N ALA A 778 -28.81 -63.76 -42.72
CA ALA A 778 -28.08 -64.89 -42.14
C ALA A 778 -27.95 -64.75 -40.62
N ALA A 779 -27.56 -63.57 -40.13
CA ALA A 779 -27.45 -63.30 -38.69
C ALA A 779 -28.82 -63.39 -37.98
N LEU A 780 -29.84 -62.72 -38.52
CA LEU A 780 -31.18 -62.63 -37.93
C LEU A 780 -31.92 -63.97 -37.97
N SER A 781 -31.70 -64.81 -38.98
CA SER A 781 -32.33 -66.13 -39.11
C SER A 781 -32.03 -67.03 -37.90
N SER A 782 -30.80 -66.98 -37.40
CA SER A 782 -30.36 -67.80 -36.26
C SER A 782 -31.17 -67.53 -34.99
N ILE A 783 -31.54 -66.26 -34.76
CA ILE A 783 -32.27 -65.80 -33.58
C ILE A 783 -33.79 -65.63 -33.81
N SER A 784 -34.27 -65.77 -35.05
CA SER A 784 -35.69 -65.64 -35.42
C SER A 784 -36.47 -66.95 -35.30
N ARG A 785 -37.72 -66.86 -34.83
CA ARG A 785 -38.65 -67.97 -34.62
C ARG A 785 -39.23 -68.50 -35.92
N PHE A 786 -39.72 -67.59 -36.75
CA PHE A 786 -40.19 -67.78 -38.10
C PHE A 786 -40.11 -66.44 -38.84
N ALA A 787 -40.25 -66.48 -40.16
CA ALA A 787 -40.29 -65.28 -41.00
C ALA A 787 -41.66 -65.13 -41.66
N ILE A 788 -42.17 -63.91 -41.70
CA ILE A 788 -43.29 -63.50 -42.54
C ILE A 788 -42.71 -62.72 -43.70
N VAL A 789 -42.98 -63.16 -44.93
CA VAL A 789 -42.37 -62.60 -46.13
C VAL A 789 -43.43 -62.04 -47.05
N ASP A 790 -43.35 -60.75 -47.35
CA ASP A 790 -44.17 -60.10 -48.35
C ASP A 790 -43.71 -60.50 -49.75
N PHE A 791 -44.47 -61.39 -50.40
CA PHE A 791 -44.12 -61.97 -51.69
C PHE A 791 -44.80 -61.26 -52.88
N ASN A 792 -45.39 -60.08 -52.63
CA ASN A 792 -46.03 -59.28 -53.68
C ASN A 792 -45.04 -58.74 -54.74
N ASP A 793 -43.73 -58.72 -54.43
CA ASP A 793 -42.65 -58.49 -55.39
C ASP A 793 -41.60 -59.63 -55.25
N PRO A 794 -41.79 -60.77 -55.95
CA PRO A 794 -41.00 -61.98 -55.73
C PRO A 794 -39.51 -61.78 -56.01
N VAL A 795 -39.18 -60.99 -57.04
CA VAL A 795 -37.80 -60.72 -57.47
C VAL A 795 -37.01 -60.05 -56.35
N LEU A 796 -37.67 -59.21 -55.55
CA LEU A 796 -37.02 -58.41 -54.52
C LEU A 796 -36.59 -59.24 -53.31
N VAL A 797 -37.26 -60.36 -53.02
CA VAL A 797 -37.05 -61.15 -51.80
C VAL A 797 -36.55 -62.58 -52.05
N GLU A 798 -36.47 -63.02 -53.30
CA GLU A 798 -36.08 -64.39 -53.67
C GLU A 798 -34.74 -64.81 -53.04
N HIS A 799 -33.70 -63.99 -53.18
CA HIS A 799 -32.36 -64.29 -52.67
C HIS A 799 -32.33 -64.38 -51.13
N GLU A 800 -32.99 -63.45 -50.46
CA GLU A 800 -33.11 -63.42 -49.00
C GLU A 800 -33.94 -64.59 -48.46
N VAL A 801 -34.96 -65.05 -49.20
CA VAL A 801 -35.74 -66.24 -48.84
C VAL A 801 -34.94 -67.52 -49.04
N ILE A 802 -34.13 -67.61 -50.09
CA ILE A 802 -33.19 -68.72 -50.28
C ILE A 802 -32.23 -68.76 -49.09
N GLU A 803 -31.62 -67.64 -48.72
CA GLU A 803 -30.71 -67.54 -47.57
C GLU A 803 -31.40 -67.95 -46.25
N LEU A 804 -32.63 -67.48 -46.00
CA LEU A 804 -33.44 -67.92 -44.84
C LEU A 804 -33.70 -69.42 -44.84
N ALA A 805 -33.96 -70.00 -46.01
CA ALA A 805 -34.28 -71.42 -46.14
C ALA A 805 -33.05 -72.33 -46.07
N THR A 806 -31.86 -71.84 -46.41
CA THR A 806 -30.62 -72.64 -46.45
C THR A 806 -29.78 -72.54 -45.18
N THR A 807 -29.65 -71.36 -44.59
CA THR A 807 -28.59 -71.09 -43.61
C THR A 807 -29.02 -71.46 -42.19
N THR A 808 -30.21 -71.02 -41.78
CA THR A 808 -30.93 -71.63 -40.64
C THR A 808 -32.42 -71.78 -40.99
N PRO A 809 -32.88 -72.99 -41.36
CA PRO A 809 -34.23 -73.20 -41.89
C PRO A 809 -35.28 -73.02 -40.79
N ILE A 810 -35.76 -71.79 -40.66
CA ILE A 810 -36.94 -71.41 -39.87
C ILE A 810 -38.19 -71.47 -40.76
N PRO A 811 -39.39 -71.68 -40.22
CA PRO A 811 -40.60 -71.62 -41.03
C PRO A 811 -40.76 -70.25 -41.68
N ILE A 812 -41.14 -70.26 -42.95
CA ILE A 812 -41.31 -69.06 -43.77
C ILE A 812 -42.77 -69.03 -44.21
N GLN A 813 -43.48 -67.98 -43.83
CA GLN A 813 -44.85 -67.71 -44.24
C GLN A 813 -44.87 -66.64 -45.34
N PRO A 814 -45.11 -67.02 -46.60
CA PRO A 814 -45.35 -66.05 -47.67
C PRO A 814 -46.69 -65.35 -47.48
N MET A 815 -46.79 -64.09 -47.89
CA MET A 815 -48.03 -63.32 -47.95
C MET A 815 -48.22 -62.70 -49.35
N LEU A 816 -49.45 -62.76 -49.87
CA LEU A 816 -49.84 -62.26 -51.19
C LEU A 816 -51.21 -61.56 -51.12
N PHE A 817 -51.51 -60.67 -52.05
CA PHE A 817 -52.87 -60.15 -52.18
C PHE A 817 -53.89 -61.24 -52.56
N ALA A 818 -55.11 -61.13 -52.06
CA ALA A 818 -56.22 -62.00 -52.43
C ALA A 818 -56.55 -61.83 -53.92
N GLY A 819 -56.53 -62.94 -54.66
CA GLY A 819 -56.73 -62.96 -56.12
C GLY A 819 -55.46 -62.85 -56.96
N ALA A 820 -54.28 -62.69 -56.36
CA ALA A 820 -53.01 -62.87 -57.06
C ALA A 820 -52.72 -64.35 -57.31
N GLU A 821 -52.37 -64.73 -58.54
CA GLU A 821 -51.85 -66.07 -58.83
C GLU A 821 -50.50 -66.28 -58.12
N GLU A 822 -50.25 -67.49 -57.62
CA GLU A 822 -48.98 -67.81 -56.95
C GLU A 822 -47.81 -67.68 -57.93
N PRO A 823 -46.80 -66.81 -57.67
CA PRO A 823 -45.67 -66.63 -58.56
C PRO A 823 -44.88 -67.93 -58.80
N LEU A 824 -44.27 -68.04 -59.99
CA LEU A 824 -43.49 -69.23 -60.37
C LEU A 824 -42.27 -69.41 -59.45
N GLU A 825 -41.66 -68.31 -59.00
CA GLU A 825 -40.55 -68.26 -58.05
C GLU A 825 -40.96 -68.89 -56.72
N LEU A 826 -42.10 -68.48 -56.15
CA LEU A 826 -42.62 -69.02 -54.90
C LEU A 826 -43.00 -70.51 -55.02
N THR A 827 -43.65 -70.89 -56.13
CA THR A 827 -44.00 -72.29 -56.42
C THR A 827 -42.75 -73.18 -56.48
N THR A 828 -41.68 -72.66 -57.11
CA THR A 828 -40.39 -73.36 -57.22
C THR A 828 -39.70 -73.49 -55.87
N LEU A 829 -39.68 -72.41 -55.08
CA LEU A 829 -39.10 -72.40 -53.74
C LEU A 829 -39.83 -73.36 -52.79
N ARG A 830 -41.17 -73.40 -52.80
CA ARG A 830 -41.95 -74.32 -51.95
C ARG A 830 -41.74 -75.79 -52.27
N ARG A 831 -41.55 -76.14 -53.54
CA ARG A 831 -41.20 -77.52 -53.95
C ARG A 831 -39.80 -77.91 -53.48
N ARG A 832 -38.89 -76.94 -53.38
CA ARG A 832 -37.49 -77.16 -53.01
C ARG A 832 -37.25 -77.14 -51.50
N TYR A 833 -37.96 -76.30 -50.76
CA TYR A 833 -37.75 -76.07 -49.34
C TYR A 833 -39.02 -76.31 -48.52
N ALA A 834 -39.03 -77.39 -47.75
CA ALA A 834 -40.17 -77.81 -46.93
C ALA A 834 -40.52 -76.83 -45.78
N VAL A 835 -39.69 -75.83 -45.49
CA VAL A 835 -39.96 -74.80 -44.47
C VAL A 835 -40.87 -73.68 -44.95
N ILE A 836 -41.12 -73.58 -46.26
CA ILE A 836 -41.97 -72.55 -46.85
C ILE A 836 -43.42 -73.03 -46.86
N ALA A 837 -44.32 -72.23 -46.27
CA ALA A 837 -45.74 -72.53 -46.15
C ALA A 837 -46.54 -72.15 -47.42
N GLU A 838 -47.81 -72.55 -47.46
CA GLU A 838 -48.77 -72.01 -48.44
C GLU A 838 -48.93 -70.51 -48.23
N PRO A 839 -49.04 -69.71 -49.32
CA PRO A 839 -49.17 -68.27 -49.19
C PRO A 839 -50.45 -67.89 -48.44
N TYR A 840 -50.32 -66.97 -47.50
CA TYR A 840 -51.44 -66.34 -46.84
C TYR A 840 -51.95 -65.20 -47.73
N HIS A 841 -53.20 -65.31 -48.17
CA HIS A 841 -53.85 -64.30 -48.99
C HIS A 841 -54.63 -63.32 -48.13
N TYR A 842 -54.53 -62.03 -48.44
CA TYR A 842 -55.26 -60.97 -47.74
C TYR A 842 -55.68 -59.86 -48.70
N ILE A 843 -56.78 -59.17 -48.38
CA ILE A 843 -57.35 -58.06 -49.16
C ILE A 843 -56.83 -56.72 -48.65
N ASP A 844 -56.86 -56.52 -47.32
CA ASP A 844 -56.46 -55.27 -46.67
C ASP A 844 -55.94 -55.48 -45.23
N ALA A 845 -55.59 -54.39 -44.56
CA ALA A 845 -55.09 -54.41 -43.18
C ALA A 845 -56.13 -54.90 -42.16
N GLN A 846 -57.44 -54.73 -42.42
CA GLN A 846 -58.48 -55.17 -41.49
C GLN A 846 -58.59 -56.70 -41.50
N GLU A 847 -58.55 -57.32 -42.67
CA GLU A 847 -58.52 -58.79 -42.77
C GLU A 847 -57.28 -59.37 -42.07
N ILE A 848 -56.11 -58.74 -42.21
CA ILE A 848 -54.90 -59.13 -41.47
C ILE A 848 -55.13 -59.11 -39.95
N GLU A 849 -55.78 -58.07 -39.40
CA GLU A 849 -56.05 -58.02 -37.96
C GLU A 849 -57.01 -59.12 -37.49
N GLU A 850 -57.94 -59.55 -38.34
CA GLU A 850 -58.96 -60.54 -38.02
C GLU A 850 -58.46 -62.00 -38.17
N THR A 851 -57.65 -62.31 -39.20
CA THR A 851 -57.34 -63.70 -39.57
C THR A 851 -55.89 -64.12 -39.40
N LEU A 852 -54.91 -63.20 -39.36
CA LEU A 852 -53.47 -63.54 -39.31
C LEU A 852 -53.10 -64.39 -38.07
N GLU A 853 -53.79 -64.17 -36.94
CA GLU A 853 -53.57 -64.91 -35.70
C GLU A 853 -53.76 -66.42 -35.90
N TYR A 854 -54.89 -66.82 -36.49
CA TYR A 854 -55.24 -68.23 -36.66
C TYR A 854 -54.66 -68.84 -37.95
N GLU A 855 -54.64 -68.08 -39.04
CA GLU A 855 -54.22 -68.57 -40.36
C GLU A 855 -52.70 -68.59 -40.54
N VAL A 856 -51.95 -67.77 -39.80
CA VAL A 856 -50.49 -67.70 -39.90
C VAL A 856 -49.82 -68.07 -38.59
N VAL A 857 -50.09 -67.35 -37.50
CA VAL A 857 -49.30 -67.49 -36.26
C VAL A 857 -49.52 -68.86 -35.62
N ASP A 858 -50.78 -69.26 -35.40
CA ASP A 858 -51.10 -70.55 -34.77
C ASP A 858 -50.70 -71.75 -35.65
N LYS A 859 -50.91 -71.68 -36.98
CA LYS A 859 -50.47 -72.73 -37.93
C LYS A 859 -48.95 -72.84 -38.00
N THR A 860 -48.24 -71.72 -37.97
CA THR A 860 -46.78 -71.72 -37.98
C THR A 860 -46.22 -72.30 -36.69
N GLU A 861 -46.79 -71.96 -35.53
CA GLU A 861 -46.38 -72.56 -34.25
C GLU A 861 -46.71 -74.07 -34.18
N ALA A 862 -47.83 -74.52 -34.73
CA ALA A 862 -48.13 -75.95 -34.87
C ALA A 862 -47.07 -76.66 -35.74
N ARG A 863 -46.69 -76.05 -36.87
CA ARG A 863 -45.65 -76.58 -37.77
C ARG A 863 -44.26 -76.57 -37.15
N ILE A 864 -43.92 -75.56 -36.34
CA ILE A 864 -42.67 -75.53 -35.55
C ILE A 864 -42.64 -76.73 -34.60
N ARG A 865 -43.76 -77.04 -33.93
CA ARG A 865 -43.85 -78.22 -33.05
C ARG A 865 -43.72 -79.52 -33.82
N GLU A 866 -44.38 -79.67 -34.97
CA GLU A 866 -44.25 -80.86 -35.83
C GLU A 866 -42.81 -81.07 -36.35
N ILE A 867 -42.11 -80.00 -36.72
CA ILE A 867 -40.70 -80.04 -37.15
C ILE A 867 -39.78 -80.39 -35.98
N ALA A 868 -40.05 -79.88 -34.77
CA ALA A 868 -39.31 -80.23 -33.56
C ALA A 868 -39.54 -81.70 -33.14
N GLU A 869 -40.78 -82.18 -33.21
CA GLU A 869 -41.17 -83.57 -32.85
C GLU A 869 -40.65 -84.61 -33.86
N SER A 870 -40.60 -84.28 -35.16
CA SER A 870 -40.01 -85.15 -36.20
C SER A 870 -38.49 -85.25 -36.08
N ARG A 871 -37.80 -84.19 -35.62
CA ARG A 871 -36.37 -84.23 -35.28
C ARG A 871 -36.07 -85.00 -33.99
N GLN A 872 -36.98 -85.03 -33.01
CA GLN A 872 -36.83 -85.85 -31.80
C GLN A 872 -37.17 -87.33 -32.00
N LYS A 873 -38.12 -87.67 -32.90
CA LYS A 873 -38.44 -89.08 -33.24
C LYS A 873 -37.42 -89.77 -34.15
N GLY A 874 -36.57 -89.01 -34.86
CA GLY A 874 -35.49 -89.56 -35.69
C GLY A 874 -34.22 -90.00 -34.92
N SER A 875 -34.23 -89.97 -33.58
CA SER A 875 -33.08 -90.30 -32.73
C SER A 875 -33.21 -91.64 -31.97
N CYS A 876 -34.28 -92.41 -32.20
CA CYS A 876 -34.46 -93.74 -31.63
C CYS A 876 -35.07 -94.70 -32.67
N ASP A 877 -34.28 -95.11 -33.66
CA ASP A 877 -34.37 -96.44 -34.30
C ASP A 877 -33.07 -96.75 -35.09
N GLU A 878 -32.36 -97.75 -34.56
CA GLU A 878 -31.45 -98.74 -35.16
C GLU A 878 -30.50 -98.42 -36.34
N THR A 879 -29.22 -98.66 -36.07
CA THR A 879 -28.34 -99.59 -36.81
C THR A 879 -28.92 -100.27 -38.05
N PHE A 880 -28.34 -100.02 -39.23
CA PHE A 880 -27.81 -101.06 -40.14
C PHE A 880 -26.98 -100.41 -41.28
N VAL A 881 -25.76 -100.94 -41.45
CA VAL A 881 -24.66 -100.69 -42.43
C VAL A 881 -23.54 -99.79 -41.95
#